data_AF-A0A6J3LIN9-F1
#
_entry.id   AF-A0A6J3LIN9-F1
#
_cell.length_a   1.000
_cell.length_b   1.000
_cell.length_c   1.000
_cell.angle_alpha   90.00
_cell.angle_beta   90.00
_cell.angle_gamma   90.00
#
_symmetry.space_group_name_H-M   'P 1'
#
loop_
_entity.id
_entity.type
_entity.pdbx_description
1 polymer ?
#
loop_
_entity_poly.entity_id
_entity_poly.type
_entity_poly.pdbx_seq_one_letter_code
_entity_poly.pdbx_strand_id
1 'polypeptide(L)'
;MYHWQSQNVKVSGVDDMVLLPKITEDAITENLRKRYMDDYIFTCIGPVLVSINPFKQMPYFGDREIEIYQGAVPYENPPHIYGLADNMYRNMLIDKENQCVIISGESGAGKTVSAKYIMSYIAKISGGGTHVQKVKNVILESNPLLEAFGNAKTMRNNNSSRFGKYVEMQFGPSGQPSGGKISNFLLEKSRVTCHNIDERNFHVFYQLVTGANRQMKSELGLMDVDYYHYLNYGEGHKVDDVNDVHDFEATLKALNIMAMGDSEVTDIFRLVAGILHIGNIQFVENGNYSQIADKRYLDFPSHLLEISVKQLSQKLISRQFESKWGSQSESVDVTLNVEQAAYTRDALAKDIYARLFDYLVKKINSAMETNTEGLEIGILDIYGFEIFEKNGFEQFCINFVNEKLQQIFIELTLKAEQEEYVSENIQWTPIEYFNNAVVVELLEGKRPPGLFLVLDDVCATLHGGSAGADADLQKKLAIASNEHEHFQNTQDGFTIMHYAGIVSYSVDGFCDKNRDVLFLDLVELMQTSTNSLIQKLYPPESQTNKIKTLRSRPTTAGNKIRNQASRLVNQLMKCTPHYIRCIKPNETKRPRDWDSVRIKHQVEYLGLKENIRVRRAGFAYRRPFAKFLQRYGILTKETWPRWSGNEKQGVEWILKSLDINRSQYQLGKTKLFIKAPESLFTLEEARDRKYNMYARVIQKAFKKYFARKRQEQERQEAADLLFGRKERRRASLNRHFMGDYIGLDDKPQILNLIGRREKIFFAEVVKKYDRRFKTSRINFILTNKYLYLIGQEQIKKGPEKGKLVEIIKRKLPFNQISYVSLSKLQDGFLIIHVKEDYDSLLELVFKTEFLINLSKRYVEETGHILNIKFSNNLEYKVKKEGWGSGGTREIHFIQMEYRNKEILKTSGKILNVWIGPGLPCTTNPNITKATTSTKQQYNTLKNSHPFSAVNLQSGPNRSIQKTTRSVITEQNQILDRKLNNVSPPNTNVSGEPTFQLPVKKISTVNPSNTLHTSTETKEKKQITKQPRKIQNNGVPLMGMYTNPNDVPRAGLLKFPPPPSEPPPPQTPLAHPGFRLPPIDSNDRMNNIKDVKHNKGMQTVIGQVVNKTGDNNSRVVPPNKPHPQKPAVPKLPKARALYDYNPQDHDEIGLKEGDIVEILKEHEGGWWYGRLKGKKGLFPSNYVVKI
;
A
#
# COMPACT_ATOMS: atom_id res chain seq x y z
N MET A 1 26.53 -18.45 0.37
CA MET A 1 26.74 -16.99 0.49
C MET A 1 25.85 -16.34 -0.55
N TYR A 2 24.88 -15.52 -0.14
CA TYR A 2 23.77 -15.10 -1.00
C TYR A 2 24.14 -13.84 -1.82
N HIS A 3 23.67 -13.76 -3.07
CA HIS A 3 24.15 -12.75 -4.03
C HIS A 3 23.04 -11.90 -4.67
N TRP A 4 21.91 -11.73 -3.98
CA TRP A 4 20.81 -10.83 -4.40
C TRP A 4 20.32 -9.86 -3.31
N GLN A 5 20.90 -9.88 -2.10
CA GLN A 5 20.84 -8.71 -1.22
C GLN A 5 21.43 -7.52 -1.98
N SER A 6 20.69 -6.42 -2.08
CA SER A 6 21.12 -5.25 -2.84
C SER A 6 22.45 -4.74 -2.26
N GLN A 7 23.46 -4.65 -3.13
CA GLN A 7 24.80 -4.23 -2.72
C GLN A 7 24.69 -2.84 -2.06
N ASN A 8 25.17 -2.74 -0.81
CA ASN A 8 25.09 -1.62 0.14
C ASN A 8 23.95 -1.61 1.19
N VAL A 9 23.14 -2.67 1.36
CA VAL A 9 22.20 -2.76 2.51
C VAL A 9 22.84 -3.45 3.72
N LYS A 10 22.70 -2.84 4.91
CA LYS A 10 23.11 -3.41 6.20
C LYS A 10 22.16 -4.54 6.61
N VAL A 11 22.67 -5.76 6.71
CA VAL A 11 21.86 -6.94 7.09
C VAL A 11 21.52 -6.90 8.58
N SER A 12 20.28 -6.55 8.90
CA SER A 12 19.75 -6.57 10.28
C SER A 12 18.61 -7.59 10.41
N GLY A 13 18.85 -8.64 11.20
CA GLY A 13 17.91 -9.75 11.38
C GLY A 13 17.60 -10.50 10.07
N VAL A 14 16.42 -11.13 10.04
CA VAL A 14 15.77 -11.68 8.84
C VAL A 14 14.54 -10.84 8.48
N ASP A 15 14.35 -10.63 7.18
CA ASP A 15 13.23 -9.87 6.62
C ASP A 15 11.88 -10.62 6.72
N ASP A 16 11.89 -11.95 6.58
CA ASP A 16 10.74 -12.82 6.85
C ASP A 16 11.08 -13.79 7.99
N MET A 17 10.27 -13.78 9.06
CA MET A 17 10.49 -14.61 10.24
C MET A 17 10.14 -16.09 10.05
N VAL A 18 9.53 -16.48 8.92
CA VAL A 18 9.45 -17.89 8.49
C VAL A 18 10.87 -18.48 8.29
N LEU A 19 11.87 -17.64 8.00
CA LEU A 19 13.27 -18.01 7.83
C LEU A 19 14.07 -18.09 9.14
N LEU A 20 13.46 -17.84 10.32
CA LEU A 20 14.16 -17.95 11.60
C LEU A 20 14.64 -19.39 11.86
N PRO A 21 15.89 -19.60 12.34
CA PRO A 21 16.42 -20.95 12.56
C PRO A 21 15.63 -21.73 13.62
N LYS A 22 15.31 -21.07 14.74
CA LYS A 22 14.47 -21.57 15.86
C LYS A 22 13.19 -20.72 15.95
N ILE A 23 12.07 -21.31 16.36
CA ILE A 23 10.81 -20.60 16.59
C ILE A 23 10.47 -20.62 18.09
N THR A 24 10.90 -19.57 18.80
CA THR A 24 10.56 -19.25 20.20
C THR A 24 10.21 -17.76 20.29
N GLU A 25 9.50 -17.30 21.34
CA GLU A 25 9.21 -15.86 21.46
C GLU A 25 10.49 -15.02 21.49
N ASP A 26 11.54 -15.52 22.15
CA ASP A 26 12.79 -14.78 22.35
C ASP A 26 13.55 -14.62 21.03
N ALA A 27 13.50 -15.62 20.15
CA ALA A 27 14.08 -15.54 18.81
C ALA A 27 13.32 -14.55 17.91
N ILE A 28 11.99 -14.46 18.05
CA ILE A 28 11.15 -13.48 17.35
C ILE A 28 11.42 -12.07 17.89
N THR A 29 11.39 -11.91 19.21
CA THR A 29 11.63 -10.66 19.94
C THR A 29 13.01 -10.10 19.63
N GLU A 30 14.06 -10.93 19.64
CA GLU A 30 15.44 -10.53 19.31
C GLU A 30 15.62 -10.17 17.82
N ASN A 31 14.86 -10.79 16.91
CA ASN A 31 14.86 -10.40 15.50
C ASN A 31 14.21 -9.02 15.30
N LEU A 32 13.03 -8.83 15.89
CA LEU A 32 12.30 -7.55 15.88
C LEU A 32 13.15 -6.44 16.52
N ARG A 33 13.84 -6.73 17.64
CA ARG A 33 14.72 -5.79 18.33
C ARG A 33 15.88 -5.30 17.47
N LYS A 34 16.60 -6.23 16.82
CA LYS A 34 17.72 -5.89 15.92
C LYS A 34 17.28 -4.95 14.81
N ARG A 35 16.18 -5.31 14.14
CA ARG A 35 15.60 -4.53 13.04
C ARG A 35 15.13 -3.16 13.49
N TYR A 36 14.42 -3.08 14.61
CA TYR A 36 13.98 -1.82 15.22
C TYR A 36 15.13 -0.88 15.56
N MET A 37 16.20 -1.39 16.16
CA MET A 37 17.40 -0.59 16.52
C MET A 37 18.15 -0.07 15.29
N ASP A 38 18.11 -0.81 14.18
CA ASP A 38 18.61 -0.41 12.87
C ASP A 38 17.56 0.35 12.00
N ASP A 39 16.49 0.85 12.62
CA ASP A 39 15.42 1.67 12.01
C ASP A 39 14.57 0.95 10.92
N TYR A 40 14.64 -0.39 10.84
CA TYR A 40 13.75 -1.24 10.03
C TYR A 40 12.50 -1.64 10.84
N ILE A 41 11.41 -0.88 10.69
CA ILE A 41 10.19 -1.10 11.50
C ILE A 41 9.29 -2.24 11.00
N PHE A 42 9.51 -2.72 9.77
CA PHE A 42 8.68 -3.71 9.09
C PHE A 42 9.38 -5.06 8.97
N THR A 43 8.64 -6.14 9.21
CA THR A 43 9.13 -7.53 9.08
C THR A 43 7.98 -8.44 8.64
N CYS A 44 8.22 -9.40 7.74
CA CYS A 44 7.20 -10.32 7.24
C CYS A 44 7.07 -11.60 8.10
N ILE A 45 5.90 -12.23 8.01
CA ILE A 45 5.62 -13.63 8.32
C ILE A 45 4.83 -14.18 7.12
N GLY A 46 5.54 -14.51 6.03
CA GLY A 46 4.91 -14.74 4.72
C GLY A 46 4.01 -13.57 4.30
N PRO A 47 2.68 -13.76 4.12
CA PRO A 47 1.76 -12.70 3.71
C PRO A 47 1.35 -11.73 4.83
N VAL A 48 1.76 -11.96 6.09
CA VAL A 48 1.41 -11.09 7.22
C VAL A 48 2.54 -10.11 7.50
N LEU A 49 2.23 -8.83 7.65
CA LEU A 49 3.21 -7.78 7.93
C LEU A 49 3.22 -7.42 9.43
N VAL A 50 4.37 -7.50 10.07
CA VAL A 50 4.61 -6.96 11.43
C VAL A 50 5.17 -5.55 11.31
N SER A 51 4.64 -4.62 12.11
CA SER A 51 4.99 -3.19 12.11
C SER A 51 5.23 -2.68 13.52
N ILE A 52 6.42 -2.19 13.83
CA ILE A 52 6.77 -1.64 15.17
C ILE A 52 6.63 -0.11 15.12
N ASN A 53 6.01 0.52 16.12
CA ASN A 53 5.93 1.99 16.15
C ASN A 53 7.32 2.62 16.41
N PRO A 54 7.89 3.43 15.49
CA PRO A 54 9.19 4.08 15.70
C PRO A 54 9.18 5.22 16.74
N PHE A 55 8.02 5.78 17.09
CA PHE A 55 7.86 7.04 17.83
C PHE A 55 8.59 8.26 17.21
N LYS A 56 8.97 8.18 15.94
CA LYS A 56 9.57 9.26 15.13
C LYS A 56 9.13 9.13 13.67
N GLN A 57 9.28 10.22 12.91
CA GLN A 57 9.12 10.14 11.44
C GLN A 57 10.28 9.36 10.81
N MET A 58 9.96 8.52 9.82
CA MET A 58 10.94 7.71 9.09
C MET A 58 11.16 8.29 7.67
N PRO A 59 12.39 8.26 7.14
CA PRO A 59 12.72 8.96 5.89
C PRO A 59 12.22 8.24 4.62
N TYR A 60 11.70 7.02 4.73
CA TYR A 60 11.37 6.12 3.60
C TYR A 60 9.88 6.02 3.28
N PHE A 61 9.12 7.08 3.54
CA PHE A 61 7.71 7.24 3.13
C PHE A 61 7.55 8.29 2.03
N GLY A 62 8.52 8.40 1.12
CA GLY A 62 8.54 9.38 0.03
C GLY A 62 8.13 8.79 -1.32
N ASP A 63 8.02 9.68 -2.32
CA ASP A 63 7.72 9.30 -3.71
C ASP A 63 8.73 8.29 -4.29
N ARG A 64 10.00 8.36 -3.86
CA ARG A 64 11.04 7.39 -4.21
C ARG A 64 10.64 5.97 -3.84
N GLU A 65 10.14 5.76 -2.63
CA GLU A 65 9.74 4.42 -2.19
C GLU A 65 8.45 3.98 -2.88
N ILE A 66 7.56 4.92 -3.23
CA ILE A 66 6.40 4.60 -4.07
C ILE A 66 6.85 4.05 -5.43
N GLU A 67 7.79 4.72 -6.12
CA GLU A 67 8.38 4.25 -7.38
C GLU A 67 9.07 2.89 -7.25
N ILE A 68 9.74 2.61 -6.12
CA ILE A 68 10.44 1.34 -5.87
C ILE A 68 9.47 0.17 -5.63
N TYR A 69 8.35 0.38 -4.94
CA TYR A 69 7.37 -0.68 -4.67
C TYR A 69 6.32 -0.85 -5.78
N GLN A 70 6.10 0.14 -6.65
CA GLN A 70 5.04 0.11 -7.67
C GLN A 70 5.22 -1.01 -8.69
N GLY A 71 4.32 -2.01 -8.65
CA GLY A 71 4.37 -3.18 -9.52
C GLY A 71 5.44 -4.21 -9.18
N ALA A 72 6.24 -3.99 -8.13
CA ALA A 72 7.33 -4.88 -7.73
C ALA A 72 6.83 -6.21 -7.16
N VAL A 73 7.63 -7.27 -7.28
CA VAL A 73 7.33 -8.57 -6.67
C VAL A 73 7.79 -8.57 -5.21
N PRO A 74 7.03 -9.13 -4.24
CA PRO A 74 7.32 -8.97 -2.79
C PRO A 74 8.68 -9.45 -2.25
N TYR A 75 9.55 -10.02 -3.08
CA TYR A 75 10.92 -10.43 -2.73
C TYR A 75 12.02 -9.55 -3.36
N GLU A 76 11.66 -8.62 -4.27
CA GLU A 76 12.64 -7.71 -4.92
C GLU A 76 13.09 -6.57 -4.00
N ASN A 77 12.24 -6.23 -3.03
CA ASN A 77 12.40 -5.14 -2.08
C ASN A 77 12.25 -5.65 -0.63
N PRO A 78 12.80 -4.95 0.37
CA PRO A 78 12.61 -5.33 1.78
C PRO A 78 11.14 -5.20 2.25
N PRO A 79 10.78 -5.75 3.42
CA PRO A 79 9.44 -5.63 3.98
C PRO A 79 9.00 -4.16 4.11
N HIS A 80 7.86 -3.83 3.52
CA HIS A 80 7.29 -2.48 3.62
C HIS A 80 5.78 -2.49 3.38
N ILE A 81 5.08 -1.56 4.02
CA ILE A 81 3.62 -1.43 3.90
C ILE A 81 3.14 -1.10 2.48
N TYR A 82 3.98 -0.41 1.68
CA TYR A 82 3.70 -0.17 0.25
C TYR A 82 3.72 -1.46 -0.58
N GLY A 83 4.61 -2.42 -0.27
CA GLY A 83 4.62 -3.72 -0.96
C GLY A 83 3.34 -4.54 -0.70
N LEU A 84 2.76 -4.42 0.50
CA LEU A 84 1.45 -5.00 0.82
C LEU A 84 0.33 -4.29 0.07
N ALA A 85 0.31 -2.94 0.09
CA ALA A 85 -0.71 -2.15 -0.61
C ALA A 85 -0.69 -2.33 -2.14
N ASP A 86 0.49 -2.43 -2.75
CA ASP A 86 0.67 -2.72 -4.18
C ASP A 86 0.21 -4.13 -4.56
N ASN A 87 0.50 -5.12 -3.70
CA ASN A 87 0.04 -6.50 -3.85
C ASN A 87 -1.50 -6.59 -3.80
N MET A 88 -2.14 -5.92 -2.82
CA MET A 88 -3.60 -5.80 -2.77
C MET A 88 -4.17 -5.18 -4.05
N TYR A 89 -3.70 -4.00 -4.43
CA TYR A 89 -4.20 -3.27 -5.60
C TYR A 89 -4.01 -4.04 -6.90
N ARG A 90 -2.89 -4.75 -7.08
CA ARG A 90 -2.68 -5.62 -8.24
C ARG A 90 -3.58 -6.86 -8.23
N ASN A 91 -3.74 -7.53 -7.10
CA ASN A 91 -4.58 -8.74 -7.05
C ASN A 91 -6.05 -8.41 -7.34
N MET A 92 -6.54 -7.28 -6.82
CA MET A 92 -7.86 -6.73 -7.18
C MET A 92 -8.00 -6.60 -8.71
N LEU A 93 -7.04 -5.97 -9.40
CA LEU A 93 -7.12 -5.76 -10.85
C LEU A 93 -6.91 -7.04 -11.69
N ILE A 94 -6.10 -7.98 -11.21
CA ILE A 94 -5.69 -9.18 -11.95
C ILE A 94 -6.68 -10.33 -11.79
N ASP A 95 -7.02 -10.68 -10.55
CA ASP A 95 -7.89 -11.81 -10.22
C ASP A 95 -9.37 -11.38 -10.08
N LYS A 96 -9.66 -10.06 -10.03
CA LYS A 96 -11.02 -9.45 -9.95
C LYS A 96 -11.81 -9.79 -8.68
N GLU A 97 -11.11 -9.82 -7.55
CA GLU A 97 -11.67 -10.11 -6.23
C GLU A 97 -11.49 -8.90 -5.30
N ASN A 98 -12.51 -8.58 -4.50
CA ASN A 98 -12.41 -7.54 -3.46
C ASN A 98 -11.30 -7.91 -2.45
N GLN A 99 -10.54 -6.93 -1.99
CA GLN A 99 -9.44 -7.12 -1.04
C GLN A 99 -9.78 -6.42 0.28
N CYS A 100 -9.32 -6.93 1.41
CA CYS A 100 -9.36 -6.18 2.67
C CYS A 100 -8.06 -6.32 3.45
N VAL A 101 -7.70 -5.31 4.26
CA VAL A 101 -6.60 -5.40 5.22
C VAL A 101 -7.11 -5.17 6.63
N ILE A 102 -6.75 -6.08 7.53
CA ILE A 102 -7.10 -6.04 8.95
C ILE A 102 -5.86 -5.62 9.73
N ILE A 103 -5.91 -4.43 10.33
CA ILE A 103 -4.81 -3.84 11.10
C ILE A 103 -5.14 -3.99 12.60
N SER A 104 -4.22 -4.59 13.35
CA SER A 104 -4.45 -5.02 14.74
C SER A 104 -3.22 -4.80 15.61
N GLY A 105 -3.39 -4.67 16.93
CA GLY A 105 -2.35 -4.29 17.89
C GLY A 105 -2.89 -3.40 19.01
N GLU A 106 -2.13 -3.16 20.07
CA GLU A 106 -2.57 -2.33 21.22
C GLU A 106 -2.73 -0.83 20.88
N SER A 107 -3.31 -0.04 21.79
CA SER A 107 -3.39 1.42 21.60
C SER A 107 -1.99 2.04 21.63
N GLY A 108 -1.74 3.00 20.73
CA GLY A 108 -0.41 3.55 20.48
C GLY A 108 0.51 2.72 19.59
N ALA A 109 0.12 1.51 19.14
CA ALA A 109 0.96 0.67 18.27
C ALA A 109 1.08 1.13 16.79
N GLY A 110 0.40 2.21 16.39
CA GLY A 110 0.53 2.81 15.05
C GLY A 110 -0.46 2.32 13.97
N LYS A 111 -1.57 1.68 14.35
CA LYS A 111 -2.58 1.13 13.42
C LYS A 111 -3.13 2.15 12.42
N THR A 112 -3.64 3.29 12.90
CA THR A 112 -4.20 4.38 12.09
C THR A 112 -3.18 5.01 11.15
N VAL A 113 -1.90 5.08 11.57
CA VAL A 113 -0.79 5.55 10.72
C VAL A 113 -0.52 4.53 9.60
N SER A 114 -0.58 3.23 9.90
CA SER A 114 -0.48 2.17 8.89
C SER A 114 -1.63 2.24 7.88
N ALA A 115 -2.88 2.45 8.34
CA ALA A 115 -4.03 2.69 7.47
C ALA A 115 -3.81 3.91 6.55
N LYS A 116 -3.31 5.01 7.10
CA LYS A 116 -3.01 6.24 6.36
C LYS A 116 -1.96 6.02 5.27
N TYR A 117 -0.90 5.24 5.52
CA TYR A 117 0.09 4.91 4.49
C TYR A 117 -0.47 4.04 3.35
N ILE A 118 -1.36 3.09 3.64
CA ILE A 118 -2.03 2.28 2.61
C ILE A 118 -2.94 3.15 1.74
N MET A 119 -3.78 4.00 2.37
CA MET A 119 -4.66 4.93 1.66
C MET A 119 -3.85 5.89 0.77
N SER A 120 -2.79 6.52 1.31
CA SER A 120 -1.93 7.44 0.55
C SER A 120 -1.21 6.75 -0.61
N TYR A 121 -0.72 5.52 -0.41
CA TYR A 121 -0.07 4.75 -1.48
C TYR A 121 -1.03 4.46 -2.63
N ILE A 122 -2.19 3.87 -2.33
CA ILE A 122 -3.20 3.51 -3.34
C ILE A 122 -3.77 4.78 -4.00
N ALA A 123 -3.93 5.87 -3.25
CA ALA A 123 -4.29 7.18 -3.80
C ALA A 123 -3.22 7.78 -4.73
N LYS A 124 -1.92 7.52 -4.52
CA LYS A 124 -0.87 7.92 -5.46
C LYS A 124 -0.89 7.05 -6.72
N ILE A 125 -0.75 5.72 -6.58
CA ILE A 125 -0.51 4.82 -7.73
C ILE A 125 -1.71 4.64 -8.67
N SER A 126 -2.93 4.90 -8.19
CA SER A 126 -4.14 4.79 -9.04
C SER A 126 -4.28 5.91 -10.08
N GLY A 127 -3.69 7.09 -9.88
CA GLY A 127 -3.83 8.23 -10.80
C GLY A 127 -5.26 8.80 -10.90
N GLY A 128 -5.58 9.51 -11.99
CA GLY A 128 -6.96 9.92 -12.31
C GLY A 128 -7.20 11.41 -12.53
N GLY A 129 -8.45 11.74 -12.89
CA GLY A 129 -8.90 13.11 -13.16
C GLY A 129 -9.46 13.84 -11.93
N THR A 130 -10.03 15.04 -12.14
CA THR A 130 -10.52 15.94 -11.07
C THR A 130 -11.54 15.29 -10.12
N HIS A 131 -12.50 14.52 -10.65
CA HIS A 131 -13.46 13.77 -9.83
C HIS A 131 -12.79 12.72 -8.93
N VAL A 132 -11.84 11.96 -9.50
CA VAL A 132 -11.05 10.95 -8.77
C VAL A 132 -10.22 11.61 -7.66
N GLN A 133 -9.66 12.80 -7.92
CA GLN A 133 -8.95 13.57 -6.91
C GLN A 133 -9.89 14.14 -5.82
N LYS A 134 -11.13 14.50 -6.14
CA LYS A 134 -12.14 14.87 -5.11
C LYS A 134 -12.37 13.70 -4.16
N VAL A 135 -12.66 12.50 -4.67
CA VAL A 135 -12.91 11.30 -3.85
C VAL A 135 -11.69 11.00 -2.95
N LYS A 136 -10.48 11.05 -3.49
CA LYS A 136 -9.22 10.89 -2.72
C LYS A 136 -9.08 11.92 -1.61
N ASN A 137 -9.32 13.20 -1.90
CA ASN A 137 -9.24 14.27 -0.90
C ASN A 137 -10.28 14.06 0.21
N VAL A 138 -11.52 13.67 -0.12
CA VAL A 138 -12.56 13.39 0.87
C VAL A 138 -12.17 12.21 1.78
N ILE A 139 -11.63 11.11 1.23
CA ILE A 139 -11.17 9.95 2.03
C ILE A 139 -10.02 10.33 2.98
N LEU A 140 -9.06 11.14 2.52
CA LEU A 140 -7.87 11.49 3.30
C LEU A 140 -8.16 12.60 4.33
N GLU A 141 -8.94 13.62 3.96
CA GLU A 141 -9.26 14.78 4.80
C GLU A 141 -10.48 14.54 5.72
N SER A 142 -11.17 13.39 5.64
CA SER A 142 -12.17 13.00 6.64
C SER A 142 -11.57 12.57 7.98
N ASN A 143 -10.26 12.24 8.02
CA ASN A 143 -9.62 11.74 9.23
C ASN A 143 -9.60 12.76 10.39
N PRO A 144 -9.19 14.04 10.24
CA PRO A 144 -9.29 15.03 11.32
C PRO A 144 -10.70 15.14 11.93
N LEU A 145 -11.76 15.14 11.10
CA LEU A 145 -13.14 15.18 11.56
C LEU A 145 -13.53 13.92 12.35
N LEU A 146 -13.16 12.73 11.87
CA LEU A 146 -13.43 11.47 12.56
C LEU A 146 -12.57 11.28 13.82
N GLU A 147 -11.37 11.85 13.87
CA GLU A 147 -10.51 11.85 15.05
C GLU A 147 -11.02 12.85 16.11
N ALA A 148 -11.47 14.05 15.71
CA ALA A 148 -12.07 15.02 16.62
C ALA A 148 -13.28 14.47 17.39
N PHE A 149 -14.23 13.83 16.68
CA PHE A 149 -15.45 13.28 17.29
C PHE A 149 -15.30 11.83 17.78
N GLY A 150 -14.27 11.08 17.36
CA GLY A 150 -14.13 9.64 17.63
C GLY A 150 -12.93 9.25 18.49
N ASN A 151 -11.97 10.14 18.73
CA ASN A 151 -10.78 9.86 19.52
C ASN A 151 -10.73 10.68 20.82
N ALA A 152 -9.97 10.17 21.80
CA ALA A 152 -9.75 10.79 23.09
C ALA A 152 -8.35 10.48 23.66
N LYS A 153 -7.91 11.24 24.68
CA LYS A 153 -6.73 10.87 25.49
C LYS A 153 -7.11 9.69 26.37
N THR A 154 -6.28 8.66 26.33
CA THR A 154 -6.26 7.55 27.28
C THR A 154 -4.89 7.49 27.96
N MET A 155 -4.77 6.77 29.07
CA MET A 155 -3.47 6.60 29.77
C MET A 155 -2.34 6.14 28.84
N ARG A 156 -2.65 5.28 27.85
CA ARG A 156 -1.65 4.69 26.94
C ARG A 156 -1.41 5.48 25.65
N ASN A 157 -2.29 6.41 25.29
CA ASN A 157 -2.24 7.12 24.00
C ASN A 157 -3.06 8.44 24.04
N ASN A 158 -2.41 9.55 23.64
CA ASN A 158 -2.96 10.91 23.67
C ASN A 158 -4.08 11.12 22.62
N ASN A 159 -4.04 10.40 21.50
CA ASN A 159 -5.03 10.43 20.41
C ASN A 159 -5.45 8.98 20.10
N SER A 160 -6.36 8.44 20.91
CA SER A 160 -6.79 7.04 20.87
C SER A 160 -8.20 6.91 20.31
N SER A 161 -8.34 6.18 19.20
CA SER A 161 -9.64 5.84 18.61
C SER A 161 -10.52 5.08 19.60
N ARG A 162 -11.71 5.60 19.87
CA ARG A 162 -12.75 4.97 20.70
C ARG A 162 -13.95 4.50 19.87
N PHE A 163 -13.70 4.18 18.59
CA PHE A 163 -14.60 3.52 17.66
C PHE A 163 -13.76 2.68 16.68
N GLY A 164 -14.39 1.71 16.01
CA GLY A 164 -13.81 0.97 14.88
C GLY A 164 -14.18 1.62 13.55
N LYS A 165 -13.22 1.74 12.63
CA LYS A 165 -13.37 2.36 11.31
C LYS A 165 -13.04 1.34 10.20
N TYR A 166 -14.02 1.02 9.36
CA TYR A 166 -13.80 0.28 8.12
C TYR A 166 -13.94 1.24 6.94
N VAL A 167 -12.85 1.45 6.18
CA VAL A 167 -12.81 2.31 5.00
C VAL A 167 -12.81 1.43 3.75
N GLU A 168 -13.90 1.48 2.98
CA GLU A 168 -14.13 0.75 1.74
C GLU A 168 -13.85 1.70 0.57
N MET A 169 -12.73 1.54 -0.13
CA MET A 169 -12.42 2.29 -1.36
C MET A 169 -12.93 1.54 -2.58
N GLN A 170 -13.73 2.17 -3.44
CA GLN A 170 -14.36 1.51 -4.59
C GLN A 170 -13.66 1.92 -5.90
N PHE A 171 -13.38 0.95 -6.77
CA PHE A 171 -12.60 1.11 -7.99
C PHE A 171 -13.38 0.66 -9.22
N GLY A 172 -13.44 1.55 -10.22
CA GLY A 172 -14.00 1.21 -11.53
C GLY A 172 -13.10 0.25 -12.31
N PRO A 173 -13.58 -0.31 -13.45
CA PRO A 173 -12.87 -1.34 -14.23
C PRO A 173 -11.48 -0.98 -14.75
N SER A 174 -11.10 0.30 -14.69
CA SER A 174 -9.79 0.86 -15.07
C SER A 174 -8.83 1.09 -13.88
N GLY A 175 -9.18 0.62 -12.67
CA GLY A 175 -8.41 0.81 -11.43
C GLY A 175 -8.44 2.24 -10.87
N GLN A 176 -9.26 3.12 -11.44
CA GLN A 176 -9.49 4.46 -10.90
C GLN A 176 -10.48 4.38 -9.74
N PRO A 177 -10.20 4.97 -8.56
CA PRO A 177 -11.19 5.02 -7.49
C PRO A 177 -12.38 5.88 -7.93
N SER A 178 -13.57 5.29 -7.90
CA SER A 178 -14.83 5.83 -8.40
C SER A 178 -15.77 6.30 -7.29
N GLY A 179 -15.45 5.97 -6.03
CA GLY A 179 -16.21 6.32 -4.84
C GLY A 179 -15.63 5.65 -3.59
N GLY A 180 -16.36 5.69 -2.49
CA GLY A 180 -15.97 5.02 -1.26
C GLY A 180 -17.04 5.10 -0.18
N LYS A 181 -16.83 4.33 0.90
CA LYS A 181 -17.74 4.23 2.04
C LYS A 181 -16.94 4.01 3.32
N ILE A 182 -17.31 4.70 4.38
CA ILE A 182 -16.80 4.51 5.74
C ILE A 182 -17.94 3.93 6.57
N SER A 183 -17.69 2.76 7.14
CA SER A 183 -18.56 2.11 8.11
C SER A 183 -17.95 2.28 9.50
N ASN A 184 -18.63 3.00 10.39
CA ASN A 184 -18.26 3.12 11.80
C ASN A 184 -18.88 1.97 12.62
N PHE A 185 -18.17 1.58 13.67
CA PHE A 185 -18.60 0.53 14.59
C PHE A 185 -18.27 0.94 16.02
N LEU A 186 -19.15 0.62 16.97
CA LEU A 186 -18.77 0.47 18.38
C LEU A 186 -18.12 1.72 19.00
N LEU A 187 -18.76 2.88 18.85
CA LEU A 187 -18.39 4.12 19.54
C LEU A 187 -18.58 3.99 21.06
N GLU A 188 -17.57 4.34 21.84
CA GLU A 188 -17.59 4.37 23.31
C GLU A 188 -18.46 5.54 23.84
N LYS A 189 -19.78 5.42 23.72
CA LYS A 189 -20.72 6.49 24.14
C LYS A 189 -20.54 6.92 25.59
N SER A 190 -20.16 6.01 26.49
CA SER A 190 -20.03 6.32 27.92
C SER A 190 -19.03 7.45 28.18
N ARG A 191 -17.96 7.56 27.37
CA ARG A 191 -16.96 8.62 27.46
C ARG A 191 -17.53 10.03 27.41
N VAL A 192 -18.67 10.23 26.74
CA VAL A 192 -19.38 11.51 26.66
C VAL A 192 -19.71 12.07 28.04
N THR A 193 -20.03 11.22 29.02
CA THR A 193 -20.45 11.68 30.37
C THR A 193 -19.56 11.22 31.51
N CYS A 194 -18.77 10.16 31.34
CA CYS A 194 -17.79 9.72 32.34
C CYS A 194 -16.56 9.06 31.70
N HIS A 195 -15.39 9.33 32.27
CA HIS A 195 -14.11 8.71 31.87
C HIS A 195 -13.22 8.48 33.10
N ASN A 196 -12.14 7.72 32.93
CA ASN A 196 -11.18 7.46 33.99
C ASN A 196 -10.39 8.74 34.35
N ILE A 197 -9.84 8.77 35.56
CA ILE A 197 -8.88 9.80 36.01
C ILE A 197 -7.70 9.85 35.02
N ASP A 198 -7.17 11.05 34.80
CA ASP A 198 -6.08 11.39 33.87
C ASP A 198 -6.36 11.15 32.36
N GLU A 199 -7.54 10.65 31.98
CA GLU A 199 -7.97 10.60 30.58
C GLU A 199 -8.59 11.94 30.09
N ARG A 200 -9.10 11.99 28.86
CA ARG A 200 -10.00 13.07 28.40
C ARG A 200 -11.30 12.49 27.86
N ASN A 201 -12.32 13.35 27.78
CA ASN A 201 -13.47 13.17 26.90
C ASN A 201 -13.03 13.25 25.41
N PHE A 202 -13.96 13.16 24.46
CA PHE A 202 -13.66 13.30 23.03
C PHE A 202 -13.03 14.66 22.68
N HIS A 203 -12.09 14.67 21.74
CA HIS A 203 -11.28 15.85 21.42
C HIS A 203 -12.11 17.07 20.99
N VAL A 204 -13.22 16.88 20.26
CA VAL A 204 -14.10 17.96 19.78
C VAL A 204 -14.59 18.89 20.89
N PHE A 205 -14.81 18.40 22.11
CA PHE A 205 -15.25 19.24 23.23
C PHE A 205 -14.16 20.25 23.64
N TYR A 206 -12.92 19.80 23.77
CA TYR A 206 -11.77 20.65 24.09
C TYR A 206 -11.46 21.59 22.93
N GLN A 207 -11.42 21.07 21.70
CA GLN A 207 -11.22 21.84 20.47
C GLN A 207 -12.24 22.96 20.30
N LEU A 208 -13.52 22.71 20.57
CA LEU A 208 -14.57 23.74 20.53
C LEU A 208 -14.36 24.79 21.63
N VAL A 209 -14.14 24.37 22.88
CA VAL A 209 -13.95 25.31 24.01
C VAL A 209 -12.68 26.16 23.84
N THR A 210 -11.57 25.61 23.33
CA THR A 210 -10.33 26.38 23.14
C THR A 210 -10.30 27.15 21.82
N GLY A 211 -10.70 26.51 20.73
CA GLY A 211 -10.51 26.99 19.35
C GLY A 211 -11.65 27.84 18.78
N ALA A 212 -12.84 27.86 19.39
CA ALA A 212 -13.93 28.72 18.95
C ALA A 212 -13.54 30.21 18.97
N ASN A 213 -13.87 30.92 17.89
CA ASN A 213 -13.67 32.37 17.82
C ASN A 213 -14.61 33.12 18.78
N ARG A 214 -14.34 34.41 19.04
CA ARG A 214 -15.10 35.21 20.02
C ARG A 214 -16.61 35.29 19.74
N GLN A 215 -17.03 35.26 18.48
CA GLN A 215 -18.45 35.25 18.11
C GLN A 215 -19.08 33.89 18.46
N MET A 216 -18.48 32.79 18.00
CA MET A 216 -18.94 31.44 18.34
C MET A 216 -19.00 31.19 19.85
N LYS A 217 -18.01 31.69 20.62
CA LYS A 217 -18.05 31.59 22.09
C LYS A 217 -19.23 32.34 22.71
N SER A 218 -19.59 33.50 22.17
CA SER A 218 -20.75 34.27 22.64
C SER A 218 -22.09 33.64 22.23
N GLU A 219 -22.18 33.05 21.04
CA GLU A 219 -23.41 32.43 20.51
C GLU A 219 -23.68 31.05 21.13
N LEU A 220 -22.62 30.29 21.44
CA LEU A 220 -22.71 28.95 22.04
C LEU A 220 -22.62 28.95 23.58
N GLY A 221 -22.45 30.12 24.20
CA GLY A 221 -22.27 30.26 25.65
C GLY A 221 -21.05 29.54 26.19
N LEU A 222 -19.92 29.57 25.46
CA LEU A 222 -18.72 28.79 25.81
C LEU A 222 -17.91 29.50 26.91
N MET A 223 -17.82 28.82 28.06
CA MET A 223 -16.96 29.18 29.20
C MET A 223 -15.62 28.43 29.12
N ASP A 224 -14.76 28.61 30.12
CA ASP A 224 -13.54 27.79 30.26
C ASP A 224 -13.85 26.31 30.57
N VAL A 225 -12.90 25.42 30.31
CA VAL A 225 -13.10 23.95 30.34
C VAL A 225 -13.67 23.47 31.69
N ASP A 226 -13.13 23.99 32.78
CA ASP A 226 -13.39 23.61 34.17
C ASP A 226 -14.87 23.82 34.59
N TYR A 227 -15.59 24.70 33.89
CA TYR A 227 -17.03 24.98 34.07
C TYR A 227 -17.92 23.79 33.67
N TYR A 228 -17.44 22.87 32.83
CA TYR A 228 -18.26 21.78 32.28
C TYR A 228 -18.05 20.47 33.03
N HIS A 229 -19.12 20.00 33.69
CA HIS A 229 -19.12 18.77 34.48
C HIS A 229 -18.61 17.53 33.71
N TYR A 230 -18.97 17.38 32.43
CA TYR A 230 -18.51 16.27 31.58
C TYR A 230 -17.02 16.38 31.14
N LEU A 231 -16.31 17.46 31.46
CA LEU A 231 -14.88 17.64 31.20
C LEU A 231 -14.04 17.66 32.50
N ASN A 232 -14.67 17.90 33.65
CA ASN A 232 -14.04 18.07 34.96
C ASN A 232 -13.84 16.73 35.68
N TYR A 233 -12.87 15.94 35.21
CA TYR A 233 -12.46 14.64 35.77
C TYR A 233 -10.93 14.60 36.00
N GLY A 234 -10.47 15.13 37.14
CA GLY A 234 -9.05 15.13 37.54
C GLY A 234 -8.26 16.39 37.14
N GLU A 235 -7.02 16.49 37.61
CA GLU A 235 -6.17 17.68 37.44
C GLU A 235 -5.41 17.66 36.10
N GLY A 236 -5.93 18.40 35.10
CA GLY A 236 -5.14 18.77 33.91
C GLY A 236 -5.77 18.42 32.56
N HIS A 237 -6.56 19.35 32.01
CA HIS A 237 -7.19 19.20 30.69
C HIS A 237 -6.25 19.40 29.50
N LYS A 238 -5.03 19.92 29.74
CA LYS A 238 -3.96 20.09 28.74
C LYS A 238 -3.22 18.78 28.48
N VAL A 239 -2.64 18.66 27.29
CA VAL A 239 -1.83 17.51 26.87
C VAL A 239 -0.64 18.05 26.10
N ASP A 240 0.59 17.72 26.52
CA ASP A 240 1.80 18.43 26.08
C ASP A 240 2.07 18.38 24.57
N ASP A 241 1.58 17.34 23.90
CA ASP A 241 1.74 17.12 22.45
C ASP A 241 0.51 17.54 21.60
N VAL A 242 -0.53 18.16 22.18
CA VAL A 242 -1.80 18.45 21.47
C VAL A 242 -2.08 19.96 21.40
N ASN A 243 -2.45 20.44 20.22
CA ASN A 243 -2.88 21.83 19.99
C ASN A 243 -4.35 21.85 19.57
N ASP A 244 -5.24 21.78 20.57
CA ASP A 244 -6.69 21.72 20.36
C ASP A 244 -7.25 22.94 19.58
N VAL A 245 -6.51 24.06 19.46
CA VAL A 245 -6.88 25.21 18.61
C VAL A 245 -6.58 24.92 17.12
N HIS A 246 -5.36 24.48 16.80
CA HIS A 246 -4.99 24.08 15.43
C HIS A 246 -5.85 22.92 14.93
N ASP A 247 -6.15 21.96 15.81
CA ASP A 247 -6.92 20.77 15.44
C ASP A 247 -8.42 21.10 15.26
N PHE A 248 -8.92 22.19 15.89
CA PHE A 248 -10.22 22.78 15.57
C PHE A 248 -10.24 23.40 14.16
N GLU A 249 -9.21 24.16 13.75
CA GLU A 249 -9.09 24.68 12.39
C GLU A 249 -9.04 23.56 11.34
N ALA A 250 -8.31 22.47 11.63
CA ALA A 250 -8.28 21.27 10.78
C ALA A 250 -9.66 20.59 10.69
N THR A 251 -10.43 20.57 11.78
CA THR A 251 -11.80 20.04 11.81
C THR A 251 -12.77 20.91 11.00
N LEU A 252 -12.72 22.23 11.12
CA LEU A 252 -13.48 23.18 10.30
C LEU A 252 -13.18 23.00 8.80
N LYS A 253 -11.89 22.90 8.44
CA LYS A 253 -11.45 22.63 7.07
C LYS A 253 -12.02 21.29 6.55
N ALA A 254 -12.01 20.24 7.38
CA ALA A 254 -12.55 18.94 7.01
C ALA A 254 -14.07 18.98 6.75
N LEU A 255 -14.86 19.63 7.63
CA LEU A 255 -16.31 19.83 7.47
C LEU A 255 -16.65 20.49 6.12
N ASN A 256 -15.91 21.53 5.74
CA ASN A 256 -16.07 22.22 4.46
C ASN A 256 -15.74 21.32 3.26
N ILE A 257 -14.75 20.43 3.37
CA ILE A 257 -14.40 19.45 2.31
C ILE A 257 -15.50 18.38 2.16
N MET A 258 -16.24 18.06 3.23
CA MET A 258 -17.43 17.19 3.17
C MET A 258 -18.67 17.87 2.54
N ALA A 259 -18.54 19.13 2.08
CA ALA A 259 -19.63 19.94 1.53
C ALA A 259 -20.82 20.15 2.50
N MET A 260 -20.52 20.26 3.80
CA MET A 260 -21.47 20.82 4.77
C MET A 260 -21.51 22.35 4.60
N GLY A 261 -22.70 22.95 4.72
CA GLY A 261 -22.86 24.41 4.66
C GLY A 261 -22.72 25.06 6.04
N ASP A 262 -22.43 26.36 6.09
CA ASP A 262 -22.10 27.08 7.33
C ASP A 262 -23.18 26.92 8.43
N SER A 263 -24.47 26.98 8.08
CA SER A 263 -25.59 26.75 9.01
C SER A 263 -25.61 25.32 9.58
N GLU A 264 -25.18 24.32 8.80
CA GLU A 264 -25.11 22.93 9.26
C GLU A 264 -23.90 22.73 10.19
N VAL A 265 -22.77 23.40 9.89
CA VAL A 265 -21.60 23.45 10.76
C VAL A 265 -21.93 24.15 12.09
N THR A 266 -22.69 25.24 12.06
CA THR A 266 -23.20 25.90 13.28
C THR A 266 -24.13 24.99 14.07
N ASP A 267 -25.08 24.29 13.43
CA ASP A 267 -25.95 23.31 14.09
C ASP A 267 -25.13 22.15 14.72
N ILE A 268 -24.11 21.64 14.05
CA ILE A 268 -23.20 20.62 14.60
C ILE A 268 -22.56 21.10 15.92
N PHE A 269 -22.03 22.32 15.97
CA PHE A 269 -21.41 22.85 17.19
C PHE A 269 -22.41 23.31 18.26
N ARG A 270 -23.63 23.71 17.88
CA ARG A 270 -24.76 23.90 18.82
C ARG A 270 -25.07 22.62 19.58
N LEU A 271 -25.08 21.46 18.90
CA LEU A 271 -25.30 20.16 19.57
C LEU A 271 -24.14 19.79 20.51
N VAL A 272 -22.88 20.00 20.09
CA VAL A 272 -21.70 19.75 20.95
C VAL A 272 -21.72 20.64 22.20
N ALA A 273 -22.00 21.94 22.05
CA ALA A 273 -22.15 22.87 23.18
C ALA A 273 -23.38 22.53 24.06
N GLY A 274 -24.50 22.14 23.44
CA GLY A 274 -25.71 21.71 24.14
C GLY A 274 -25.47 20.51 25.05
N ILE A 275 -24.67 19.53 24.59
CA ILE A 275 -24.26 18.37 25.41
C ILE A 275 -23.42 18.81 26.62
N LEU A 276 -22.47 19.74 26.43
CA LEU A 276 -21.66 20.27 27.52
C LEU A 276 -22.51 20.99 28.58
N HIS A 277 -23.46 21.83 28.15
CA HIS A 277 -24.38 22.51 29.07
C HIS A 277 -25.39 21.55 29.74
N ILE A 278 -25.84 20.49 29.05
CA ILE A 278 -26.68 19.43 29.66
C ILE A 278 -25.99 18.80 30.87
N GLY A 279 -24.68 18.57 30.80
CA GLY A 279 -23.91 17.99 31.91
C GLY A 279 -23.95 18.84 33.19
N ASN A 280 -24.13 20.15 33.07
CA ASN A 280 -24.21 21.06 34.21
C ASN A 280 -25.58 21.06 34.91
N ILE A 281 -26.59 20.37 34.36
CA ILE A 281 -27.87 20.17 35.04
C ILE A 281 -27.65 19.22 36.23
N GLN A 282 -27.85 19.75 37.43
CA GLN A 282 -27.79 19.01 38.70
C GLN A 282 -29.19 18.78 39.28
N PHE A 283 -29.35 17.70 40.05
CA PHE A 283 -30.59 17.31 40.69
C PHE A 283 -30.40 17.24 42.22
N VAL A 284 -31.43 17.67 42.95
CA VAL A 284 -31.56 17.57 44.40
C VAL A 284 -32.75 16.68 44.76
N GLU A 285 -32.70 16.09 45.94
CA GLU A 285 -33.77 15.26 46.48
C GLU A 285 -34.86 16.12 47.15
N ASN A 286 -36.12 15.81 46.88
CA ASN A 286 -37.28 16.43 47.49
C ASN A 286 -38.31 15.34 47.82
N GLY A 287 -38.34 14.89 49.08
CA GLY A 287 -38.99 13.64 49.45
C GLY A 287 -38.27 12.46 48.81
N ASN A 288 -38.99 11.56 48.15
CA ASN A 288 -38.41 10.42 47.42
C ASN A 288 -38.15 10.74 45.93
N TYR A 289 -38.24 12.02 45.53
CA TYR A 289 -38.29 12.45 44.13
C TYR A 289 -37.17 13.44 43.78
N SER A 290 -36.79 13.47 42.50
CA SER A 290 -35.85 14.43 41.96
C SER A 290 -36.48 15.79 41.69
N GLN A 291 -35.71 16.84 41.93
CA GLN A 291 -35.98 18.19 41.48
C GLN A 291 -34.69 18.79 40.89
N ILE A 292 -34.80 19.60 39.84
CA ILE A 292 -33.64 20.30 39.27
C ILE A 292 -33.15 21.37 40.25
N ALA A 293 -31.86 21.36 40.58
CA ALA A 293 -31.24 22.17 41.62
C ALA A 293 -31.32 23.68 41.32
N ASP A 294 -30.96 24.06 40.09
CA ASP A 294 -31.07 25.41 39.57
C ASP A 294 -31.56 25.35 38.12
N LYS A 295 -32.70 26.00 37.85
CA LYS A 295 -33.37 25.98 36.55
C LYS A 295 -32.64 26.79 35.48
N ARG A 296 -31.71 27.69 35.85
CA ARG A 296 -30.91 28.50 34.91
C ARG A 296 -30.02 27.65 34.01
N TYR A 297 -29.58 26.46 34.49
CA TYR A 297 -28.83 25.51 33.67
C TYR A 297 -29.67 24.84 32.57
N LEU A 298 -30.98 25.08 32.50
CA LEU A 298 -31.83 24.62 31.39
C LEU A 298 -31.85 25.60 30.22
N ASP A 299 -31.56 26.90 30.45
CA ASP A 299 -31.75 27.94 29.44
C ASP A 299 -30.80 27.76 28.24
N PHE A 300 -29.52 27.47 28.48
CA PHE A 300 -28.56 27.18 27.40
C PHE A 300 -28.87 25.88 26.63
N PRO A 301 -29.11 24.71 27.27
CA PRO A 301 -29.56 23.50 26.57
C PRO A 301 -30.82 23.72 25.72
N SER A 302 -31.83 24.40 26.27
CA SER A 302 -33.07 24.69 25.54
C SER A 302 -32.88 25.66 24.38
N HIS A 303 -32.00 26.66 24.52
CA HIS A 303 -31.67 27.57 23.42
C HIS A 303 -30.91 26.87 22.29
N LEU A 304 -29.86 26.11 22.64
CA LEU A 304 -28.96 25.48 21.67
C LEU A 304 -29.59 24.27 20.96
N LEU A 305 -30.49 23.56 21.63
CA LEU A 305 -31.28 22.46 21.05
C LEU A 305 -32.65 22.92 20.54
N GLU A 306 -32.97 24.21 20.66
CA GLU A 306 -34.23 24.83 20.22
C GLU A 306 -35.51 24.10 20.74
N ILE A 307 -35.52 23.73 22.02
CA ILE A 307 -36.62 23.00 22.71
C ILE A 307 -37.14 23.76 23.93
N SER A 308 -38.41 23.53 24.30
CA SER A 308 -39.04 24.21 25.43
C SER A 308 -38.41 23.85 26.79
N VAL A 309 -37.93 24.87 27.53
CA VAL A 309 -37.40 24.76 28.91
C VAL A 309 -38.35 23.98 29.83
N LYS A 310 -39.66 24.18 29.67
CA LYS A 310 -40.69 23.48 30.46
C LYS A 310 -40.74 21.98 30.15
N GLN A 311 -40.66 21.61 28.87
CA GLN A 311 -40.70 20.20 28.45
C GLN A 311 -39.40 19.48 28.80
N LEU A 312 -38.24 20.13 28.61
CA LEU A 312 -36.94 19.62 29.07
C LEU A 312 -36.93 19.42 30.59
N SER A 313 -37.40 20.41 31.36
CA SER A 313 -37.53 20.30 32.83
C SER A 313 -38.43 19.15 33.25
N GLN A 314 -39.52 18.86 32.53
CA GLN A 314 -40.46 17.79 32.87
C GLN A 314 -39.87 16.41 32.53
N LYS A 315 -39.39 16.21 31.30
CA LYS A 315 -38.92 14.89 30.82
C LYS A 315 -37.55 14.46 31.37
N LEU A 316 -36.81 15.35 32.05
CA LEU A 316 -35.62 14.97 32.83
C LEU A 316 -35.93 14.41 34.22
N ILE A 317 -37.08 14.77 34.83
CA ILE A 317 -37.46 14.39 36.21
C ILE A 317 -38.70 13.51 36.28
N SER A 318 -39.39 13.28 35.17
CA SER A 318 -40.61 12.46 35.11
C SER A 318 -40.70 11.70 33.80
N ARG A 319 -41.28 10.51 33.86
CA ARG A 319 -41.34 9.54 32.77
C ARG A 319 -42.76 9.01 32.58
N GLN A 320 -43.19 8.94 31.32
CA GLN A 320 -44.55 8.51 30.99
C GLN A 320 -44.62 6.98 30.82
N PHE A 321 -45.56 6.34 31.52
CA PHE A 321 -45.80 4.89 31.46
C PHE A 321 -47.21 4.60 30.91
N GLU A 322 -47.30 3.92 29.76
CA GLU A 322 -48.54 3.25 29.34
C GLU A 322 -48.73 1.95 30.14
N SER A 323 -49.71 1.92 31.04
CA SER A 323 -50.23 0.70 31.63
C SER A 323 -51.41 0.17 30.83
N LYS A 324 -51.53 -1.16 30.68
CA LYS A 324 -52.61 -1.81 29.93
C LYS A 324 -53.32 -2.83 30.81
N TRP A 325 -54.55 -2.50 31.20
CA TRP A 325 -55.41 -3.36 32.00
C TRP A 325 -56.59 -3.81 31.14
N GLY A 326 -56.57 -5.06 30.69
CA GLY A 326 -57.52 -5.57 29.71
C GLY A 326 -57.42 -4.83 28.37
N SER A 327 -58.54 -4.30 27.88
CA SER A 327 -58.65 -3.62 26.58
C SER A 327 -58.35 -2.12 26.62
N GLN A 328 -58.11 -1.53 27.79
CA GLN A 328 -57.83 -0.10 27.95
C GLN A 328 -56.35 0.16 28.24
N SER A 329 -55.88 1.34 27.85
CA SER A 329 -54.52 1.82 28.06
C SER A 329 -54.55 3.19 28.73
N GLU A 330 -53.97 3.29 29.92
CA GLU A 330 -53.84 4.54 30.67
C GLU A 330 -52.37 4.97 30.66
N SER A 331 -52.11 6.27 30.46
CA SER A 331 -50.76 6.83 30.55
C SER A 331 -50.58 7.62 31.84
N VAL A 332 -49.63 7.20 32.68
CA VAL A 332 -49.32 7.84 33.97
C VAL A 332 -47.90 8.42 33.91
N ASP A 333 -47.76 9.70 34.24
CA ASP A 333 -46.44 10.31 34.46
C ASP A 333 -45.94 9.95 35.87
N VAL A 334 -44.76 9.35 35.96
CA VAL A 334 -44.09 8.92 37.20
C VAL A 334 -42.85 9.77 37.41
N THR A 335 -42.77 10.47 38.54
CA THR A 335 -41.59 11.27 38.92
C THR A 335 -40.43 10.36 39.32
N LEU A 336 -39.25 10.64 38.79
CA LEU A 336 -38.01 9.89 38.95
C LEU A 336 -37.27 10.28 40.25
N ASN A 337 -36.44 9.39 40.80
CA ASN A 337 -35.48 9.75 41.85
C ASN A 337 -34.22 10.44 41.28
N VAL A 338 -33.33 10.94 42.13
CA VAL A 338 -32.13 11.71 41.74
C VAL A 338 -31.20 10.92 40.79
N GLU A 339 -30.96 9.64 41.10
CA GLU A 339 -30.13 8.73 40.30
C GLU A 339 -30.73 8.49 38.90
N GLN A 340 -32.04 8.24 38.82
CA GLN A 340 -32.77 8.06 37.58
C GLN A 340 -32.80 9.33 36.73
N ALA A 341 -32.93 10.51 37.34
CA ALA A 341 -32.88 11.80 36.64
C ALA A 341 -31.47 12.08 36.08
N ALA A 342 -30.42 11.78 36.84
CA ALA A 342 -29.04 11.84 36.38
C ALA A 342 -28.77 10.85 35.22
N TYR A 343 -29.26 9.60 35.31
CA TYR A 343 -29.22 8.64 34.20
C TYR A 343 -29.95 9.17 32.96
N THR A 344 -31.11 9.82 33.14
CA THR A 344 -31.95 10.35 32.05
C THR A 344 -31.26 11.52 31.33
N ARG A 345 -30.64 12.44 32.08
CA ARG A 345 -29.74 13.49 31.56
C ARG A 345 -28.59 12.90 30.74
N ASP A 346 -27.89 11.92 31.31
CA ASP A 346 -26.73 11.30 30.69
C ASP A 346 -27.09 10.45 29.46
N ALA A 347 -28.24 9.77 29.45
CA ALA A 347 -28.73 9.01 28.31
C ALA A 347 -29.06 9.92 27.12
N LEU A 348 -29.66 11.09 27.38
CA LEU A 348 -29.90 12.12 26.37
C LEU A 348 -28.58 12.61 25.76
N ALA A 349 -27.60 12.99 26.58
CA ALA A 349 -26.27 13.43 26.12
C ALA A 349 -25.57 12.37 25.24
N LYS A 350 -25.60 11.09 25.66
CA LYS A 350 -25.02 9.94 24.94
C LYS A 350 -25.69 9.69 23.58
N ASP A 351 -27.01 9.83 23.50
CA ASP A 351 -27.76 9.58 22.27
C ASP A 351 -27.63 10.73 21.25
N ILE A 352 -27.67 12.00 21.70
CA ILE A 352 -27.41 13.16 20.81
C ILE A 352 -26.01 13.02 20.19
N TYR A 353 -24.99 12.71 21.01
CA TYR A 353 -23.62 12.54 20.52
C TYR A 353 -23.48 11.36 19.52
N ALA A 354 -24.08 10.21 19.84
CA ALA A 354 -24.02 9.04 18.97
C ALA A 354 -24.71 9.29 17.62
N ARG A 355 -25.88 9.95 17.60
CA ARG A 355 -26.58 10.32 16.36
C ARG A 355 -25.81 11.35 15.55
N LEU A 356 -25.19 12.33 16.22
CA LEU A 356 -24.33 13.31 15.57
C LEU A 356 -23.13 12.62 14.89
N PHE A 357 -22.49 11.66 15.55
CA PHE A 357 -21.39 10.90 14.97
C PHE A 357 -21.84 10.06 13.76
N ASP A 358 -22.95 9.32 13.87
CA ASP A 358 -23.53 8.56 12.74
C ASP A 358 -23.94 9.49 11.57
N TYR A 359 -24.39 10.72 11.87
CA TYR A 359 -24.72 11.73 10.87
C TYR A 359 -23.47 12.26 10.13
N LEU A 360 -22.39 12.54 10.86
CA LEU A 360 -21.11 12.95 10.27
C LEU A 360 -20.57 11.84 9.34
N VAL A 361 -20.61 10.57 9.77
CA VAL A 361 -20.23 9.42 8.94
C VAL A 361 -21.13 9.30 7.70
N LYS A 362 -22.44 9.47 7.84
CA LYS A 362 -23.39 9.50 6.71
C LYS A 362 -23.08 10.63 5.72
N LYS A 363 -22.73 11.82 6.20
CA LYS A 363 -22.36 12.98 5.37
C LYS A 363 -21.04 12.76 4.61
N ILE A 364 -20.02 12.22 5.27
CA ILE A 364 -18.77 11.81 4.63
C ILE A 364 -19.07 10.79 3.51
N ASN A 365 -19.95 9.82 3.76
CA ASN A 365 -20.37 8.84 2.74
C ASN A 365 -21.08 9.48 1.54
N SER A 366 -22.03 10.39 1.74
CA SER A 366 -22.67 11.12 0.62
C SER A 366 -21.69 12.01 -0.17
N ALA A 367 -20.56 12.41 0.42
CA ALA A 367 -19.49 13.13 -0.31
C ALA A 367 -18.60 12.20 -1.18
N MET A 368 -18.68 10.87 -0.99
CA MET A 368 -17.94 9.83 -1.71
C MET A 368 -18.83 8.87 -2.54
N GLU A 369 -20.15 9.10 -2.52
CA GLU A 369 -21.16 8.21 -3.10
C GLU A 369 -21.04 8.10 -4.62
N THR A 370 -21.23 6.88 -5.15
CA THR A 370 -21.10 6.58 -6.58
C THR A 370 -22.13 5.54 -7.02
N ASN A 371 -22.70 5.74 -8.19
CA ASN A 371 -23.68 4.82 -8.79
C ASN A 371 -23.01 3.70 -9.61
N THR A 372 -21.71 3.48 -9.42
CA THR A 372 -20.89 2.59 -10.24
C THR A 372 -20.50 1.35 -9.43
N GLU A 373 -21.01 0.18 -9.80
CA GLU A 373 -20.48 -1.08 -9.26
C GLU A 373 -18.99 -1.22 -9.60
N GLY A 374 -18.20 -1.65 -8.62
CA GLY A 374 -16.74 -1.67 -8.71
C GLY A 374 -16.14 -2.70 -7.77
N LEU A 375 -14.83 -2.90 -7.90
CA LEU A 375 -14.07 -3.73 -6.97
C LEU A 375 -13.65 -2.91 -5.76
N GLU A 376 -13.55 -3.54 -4.59
CA GLU A 376 -13.38 -2.84 -3.32
C GLU A 376 -12.04 -3.18 -2.64
N ILE A 377 -11.40 -2.16 -2.05
CA ILE A 377 -10.30 -2.33 -1.08
C ILE A 377 -10.77 -1.81 0.27
N GLY A 378 -11.05 -2.74 1.18
CA GLY A 378 -11.39 -2.46 2.58
C GLY A 378 -10.15 -2.29 3.46
N ILE A 379 -10.18 -1.33 4.38
CA ILE A 379 -9.14 -1.10 5.39
C ILE A 379 -9.82 -1.04 6.76
N LEU A 380 -9.58 -2.03 7.60
CA LEU A 380 -10.09 -2.08 8.98
C LEU A 380 -9.04 -1.56 9.95
N ASP A 381 -9.32 -0.40 10.54
CA ASP A 381 -8.62 0.18 11.68
C ASP A 381 -9.57 0.13 12.89
N ILE A 382 -9.37 -0.86 13.76
CA ILE A 382 -10.18 -1.09 14.97
C ILE A 382 -9.32 -0.91 16.21
N TYR A 383 -9.94 -0.55 17.34
CA TYR A 383 -9.28 -0.56 18.65
C TYR A 383 -8.57 -1.88 18.94
N GLY A 384 -7.55 -1.85 19.81
CA GLY A 384 -6.83 -3.06 20.20
C GLY A 384 -7.63 -3.92 21.18
N PHE A 385 -7.08 -5.09 21.50
CA PHE A 385 -7.47 -5.82 22.72
C PHE A 385 -7.07 -4.99 23.95
N GLU A 386 -7.95 -4.87 24.94
CA GLU A 386 -7.76 -4.02 26.13
C GLU A 386 -7.68 -4.84 27.41
N ILE A 387 -6.58 -4.66 28.14
CA ILE A 387 -6.39 -5.16 29.51
C ILE A 387 -5.97 -3.97 30.37
N PHE A 388 -6.80 -3.61 31.34
CA PHE A 388 -6.58 -2.57 32.36
C PHE A 388 -6.70 -3.19 33.76
N GLU A 389 -6.47 -2.38 34.80
CA GLU A 389 -6.56 -2.80 36.20
C GLU A 389 -8.01 -3.03 36.63
N LYS A 390 -8.93 -2.13 36.25
CA LYS A 390 -10.38 -2.35 36.30
C LYS A 390 -10.94 -2.40 34.87
N ASN A 391 -11.49 -3.55 34.47
CA ASN A 391 -12.12 -3.73 33.16
C ASN A 391 -13.65 -3.74 33.32
N GLY A 392 -14.34 -2.90 32.55
CA GLY A 392 -15.80 -2.80 32.57
C GLY A 392 -16.49 -3.48 31.38
N PHE A 393 -17.80 -3.24 31.25
CA PHE A 393 -18.62 -3.70 30.13
C PHE A 393 -18.08 -3.26 28.76
N GLU A 394 -17.48 -2.06 28.69
CA GLU A 394 -16.83 -1.53 27.48
C GLU A 394 -15.65 -2.40 27.05
N GLN A 395 -14.74 -2.74 27.96
CA GLN A 395 -13.60 -3.64 27.68
C GLN A 395 -14.08 -5.04 27.31
N PHE A 396 -15.11 -5.55 27.99
CA PHE A 396 -15.73 -6.84 27.68
C PHE A 396 -16.25 -6.89 26.22
N CYS A 397 -16.90 -5.82 25.77
CA CYS A 397 -17.36 -5.69 24.39
C CYS A 397 -16.21 -5.52 23.38
N ILE A 398 -15.19 -4.73 23.73
CA ILE A 398 -13.97 -4.52 22.93
C ILE A 398 -13.22 -5.84 22.72
N ASN A 399 -13.05 -6.64 23.78
CA ASN A 399 -12.34 -7.90 23.74
C ASN A 399 -13.13 -8.97 23.00
N PHE A 400 -14.46 -9.03 23.16
CA PHE A 400 -15.33 -9.90 22.34
C PHE A 400 -15.17 -9.67 20.83
N VAL A 401 -15.05 -8.43 20.37
CA VAL A 401 -14.89 -8.15 18.93
C VAL A 401 -13.49 -8.46 18.44
N ASN A 402 -12.45 -8.29 19.27
CA ASN A 402 -11.11 -8.82 18.96
C ASN A 402 -11.09 -10.35 18.90
N GLU A 403 -11.78 -11.05 19.82
CA GLU A 403 -11.98 -12.51 19.83
C GLU A 403 -12.60 -12.98 18.49
N LYS A 404 -13.65 -12.30 18.03
CA LYS A 404 -14.29 -12.52 16.73
C LYS A 404 -13.35 -12.34 15.55
N LEU A 405 -12.60 -11.23 15.50
CA LEU A 405 -11.67 -10.96 14.40
C LEU A 405 -10.49 -11.96 14.38
N GLN A 406 -10.04 -12.42 15.54
CA GLN A 406 -9.03 -13.47 15.63
C GLN A 406 -9.56 -14.84 15.17
N GLN A 407 -10.84 -15.16 15.45
CA GLN A 407 -11.46 -16.38 14.92
C GLN A 407 -11.54 -16.36 13.39
N ILE A 408 -11.86 -15.21 12.76
CA ILE A 408 -11.79 -15.06 11.29
C ILE A 408 -10.37 -15.32 10.79
N PHE A 409 -9.35 -14.76 11.45
CA PHE A 409 -7.95 -14.98 11.08
C PHE A 409 -7.58 -16.47 11.16
N ILE A 410 -7.97 -17.17 12.23
CA ILE A 410 -7.70 -18.60 12.40
C ILE A 410 -8.42 -19.44 11.34
N GLU A 411 -9.69 -19.13 11.05
CA GLU A 411 -10.48 -19.84 10.04
C GLU A 411 -9.95 -19.62 8.61
N LEU A 412 -9.74 -18.37 8.20
CA LEU A 412 -9.32 -18.02 6.84
C LEU A 412 -7.83 -18.28 6.57
N THR A 413 -6.97 -18.41 7.59
CA THR A 413 -5.52 -18.63 7.38
C THR A 413 -5.00 -19.99 7.82
N LEU A 414 -5.48 -20.57 8.93
CA LEU A 414 -4.94 -21.83 9.47
C LEU A 414 -5.83 -23.01 9.06
N LYS A 415 -7.13 -22.93 9.36
CA LYS A 415 -8.10 -24.00 9.05
C LYS A 415 -8.23 -24.22 7.55
N ALA A 416 -8.52 -23.16 6.77
CA ALA A 416 -8.67 -23.25 5.32
C ALA A 416 -7.41 -23.77 4.60
N GLU A 417 -6.22 -23.56 5.17
CA GLU A 417 -4.96 -24.07 4.61
C GLU A 417 -4.76 -25.57 4.86
N GLN A 418 -5.09 -26.04 6.07
CA GLN A 418 -5.11 -27.47 6.39
C GLN A 418 -6.20 -28.22 5.58
N GLU A 419 -7.39 -27.64 5.45
CA GLU A 419 -8.47 -28.16 4.62
C GLU A 419 -8.09 -28.24 3.13
N GLU A 420 -7.36 -27.25 2.60
CA GLU A 420 -6.84 -27.31 1.23
C GLU A 420 -5.88 -28.50 1.06
N TYR A 421 -4.92 -28.71 1.96
CA TYR A 421 -3.97 -29.82 1.88
C TYR A 421 -4.64 -31.20 1.92
N VAL A 422 -5.70 -31.36 2.72
CA VAL A 422 -6.56 -32.56 2.72
C VAL A 422 -7.30 -32.69 1.38
N SER A 423 -7.93 -31.62 0.90
CA SER A 423 -8.71 -31.61 -0.34
C SER A 423 -7.85 -32.00 -1.56
N GLU A 424 -6.61 -31.54 -1.61
CA GLU A 424 -5.64 -31.79 -2.70
C GLU A 424 -4.84 -33.10 -2.52
N ASN A 425 -5.05 -33.82 -1.41
CA ASN A 425 -4.35 -35.08 -1.06
C ASN A 425 -2.81 -34.91 -1.01
N ILE A 426 -2.37 -33.89 -0.29
CA ILE A 426 -0.96 -33.58 -0.04
C ILE A 426 -0.46 -34.37 1.18
N GLN A 427 0.84 -34.70 1.21
CA GLN A 427 1.50 -35.24 2.41
C GLN A 427 1.97 -34.07 3.29
N TRP A 428 1.24 -33.81 4.37
CA TRP A 428 1.46 -32.73 5.33
C TRP A 428 1.23 -33.26 6.76
N THR A 429 1.74 -32.56 7.77
CA THR A 429 1.56 -32.92 9.18
C THR A 429 0.52 -32.00 9.82
N PRO A 430 -0.54 -32.52 10.47
CA PRO A 430 -1.44 -31.73 11.30
C PRO A 430 -0.68 -30.83 12.28
N ILE A 431 -0.97 -29.53 12.25
CA ILE A 431 -0.40 -28.56 13.17
C ILE A 431 -1.52 -28.18 14.14
N GLU A 432 -1.32 -28.51 15.42
CA GLU A 432 -2.21 -28.08 16.50
C GLU A 432 -2.11 -26.57 16.68
N TYR A 433 -3.26 -25.90 16.79
CA TYR A 433 -3.40 -24.48 17.09
C TYR A 433 -4.57 -24.28 18.04
N PHE A 434 -4.51 -23.25 18.88
CA PHE A 434 -5.65 -22.87 19.70
C PHE A 434 -6.76 -22.29 18.82
N ASN A 435 -7.94 -22.92 18.82
CA ASN A 435 -9.12 -22.47 18.09
C ASN A 435 -10.03 -21.71 19.06
N ASN A 436 -10.01 -20.37 19.02
CA ASN A 436 -10.68 -19.54 20.03
C ASN A 436 -12.21 -19.48 19.91
N ALA A 437 -12.79 -20.27 18.99
CA ALA A 437 -14.23 -20.48 18.84
C ALA A 437 -14.94 -20.84 20.16
N VAL A 438 -14.28 -21.57 21.06
CA VAL A 438 -14.82 -21.89 22.40
C VAL A 438 -15.04 -20.64 23.27
N VAL A 439 -14.18 -19.63 23.16
CA VAL A 439 -14.34 -18.34 23.86
C VAL A 439 -15.42 -17.50 23.18
N VAL A 440 -15.52 -17.57 21.86
CA VAL A 440 -16.62 -16.93 21.10
C VAL A 440 -17.99 -17.54 21.48
N GLU A 441 -18.07 -18.87 21.62
CA GLU A 441 -19.29 -19.58 22.02
C GLU A 441 -19.67 -19.30 23.48
N LEU A 442 -18.70 -19.25 24.40
CA LEU A 442 -18.91 -18.76 25.77
C LEU A 442 -19.56 -17.36 25.80
N LEU A 443 -19.17 -16.46 24.90
CA LEU A 443 -19.63 -15.07 24.90
C LEU A 443 -21.03 -14.91 24.24
N GLU A 444 -21.25 -15.49 23.07
CA GLU A 444 -22.47 -15.27 22.25
C GLU A 444 -23.27 -16.52 21.88
N GLY A 445 -22.89 -17.70 22.40
CA GLY A 445 -23.56 -18.98 22.15
C GLY A 445 -25.05 -18.94 22.46
N LYS A 446 -25.84 -19.76 21.75
CA LYS A 446 -27.31 -19.80 21.92
C LYS A 446 -27.79 -21.00 22.73
N ARG A 447 -27.05 -22.11 22.71
CA ARG A 447 -27.31 -23.36 23.44
C ARG A 447 -25.96 -24.08 23.68
N PRO A 448 -25.32 -23.94 24.86
CA PRO A 448 -25.74 -23.15 26.03
C PRO A 448 -25.81 -21.64 25.75
N PRO A 449 -26.56 -20.86 26.55
CA PRO A 449 -26.63 -19.41 26.42
C PRO A 449 -25.32 -18.76 26.88
N GLY A 450 -24.64 -18.06 25.97
CA GLY A 450 -23.41 -17.33 26.28
C GLY A 450 -23.65 -16.08 27.13
N LEU A 451 -22.57 -15.55 27.70
CA LEU A 451 -22.62 -14.50 28.74
C LEU A 451 -23.45 -13.27 28.35
N PHE A 452 -23.43 -12.85 27.08
CA PHE A 452 -24.26 -11.72 26.62
C PHE A 452 -25.77 -12.04 26.68
N LEU A 453 -26.21 -13.29 26.49
CA LEU A 453 -27.62 -13.65 26.62
C LEU A 453 -28.05 -13.74 28.10
N VAL A 454 -27.16 -14.19 28.99
CA VAL A 454 -27.39 -14.16 30.44
C VAL A 454 -27.54 -12.71 30.92
N LEU A 455 -26.67 -11.82 30.45
CA LEU A 455 -26.74 -10.38 30.72
C LEU A 455 -28.03 -9.74 30.17
N ASP A 456 -28.44 -10.09 28.94
CA ASP A 456 -29.70 -9.63 28.35
C ASP A 456 -30.93 -10.08 29.16
N ASP A 457 -30.92 -11.30 29.74
CA ASP A 457 -31.98 -11.82 30.61
C ASP A 457 -32.07 -11.04 31.94
N VAL A 458 -30.95 -10.90 32.67
CA VAL A 458 -30.90 -10.18 33.96
C VAL A 458 -31.40 -8.74 33.80
N CYS A 459 -30.94 -8.05 32.75
CA CYS A 459 -31.36 -6.69 32.41
C CYS A 459 -32.88 -6.57 32.15
N ALA A 460 -33.52 -7.67 31.74
CA ALA A 460 -34.93 -7.73 31.37
C ALA A 460 -35.84 -8.39 32.45
N THR A 461 -35.27 -9.01 33.49
CA THR A 461 -36.02 -9.51 34.66
C THR A 461 -36.08 -8.48 35.78
N LEU A 462 -34.95 -7.85 36.13
CA LEU A 462 -34.87 -6.92 37.26
C LEU A 462 -35.19 -5.49 36.80
N HIS A 463 -36.27 -4.93 37.34
CA HIS A 463 -36.85 -3.63 36.94
C HIS A 463 -36.62 -2.49 37.96
N GLY A 464 -36.04 -2.78 39.12
CA GLY A 464 -35.79 -1.78 40.17
C GLY A 464 -34.49 -2.06 40.93
N GLY A 465 -33.69 -1.01 41.14
CA GLY A 465 -32.41 -1.04 41.87
C GLY A 465 -31.24 -1.63 41.09
N SER A 466 -30.28 -0.79 40.70
CA SER A 466 -29.08 -1.22 39.95
C SER A 466 -28.18 -2.17 40.74
N ALA A 467 -27.93 -1.86 42.02
CA ALA A 467 -27.12 -2.68 42.92
C ALA A 467 -27.64 -4.14 43.09
N GLY A 468 -28.94 -4.39 42.88
CA GLY A 468 -29.50 -5.74 42.90
C GLY A 468 -29.29 -6.51 41.59
N ALA A 469 -29.14 -5.82 40.45
CA ALA A 469 -29.05 -6.42 39.12
C ALA A 469 -27.67 -7.04 38.87
N ASP A 470 -26.58 -6.33 39.16
CA ASP A 470 -25.22 -6.83 38.93
C ASP A 470 -24.87 -8.00 39.88
N ALA A 471 -25.48 -8.04 41.08
CA ALA A 471 -25.37 -9.15 42.03
C ALA A 471 -26.20 -10.39 41.64
N ASP A 472 -27.27 -10.25 40.84
CA ASP A 472 -27.97 -11.38 40.21
C ASP A 472 -27.22 -11.86 38.96
N LEU A 473 -26.67 -10.92 38.18
CA LEU A 473 -25.81 -11.20 37.03
C LEU A 473 -24.65 -12.11 37.41
N GLN A 474 -23.87 -11.76 38.42
CA GLN A 474 -22.73 -12.56 38.88
C GLN A 474 -23.15 -14.01 39.22
N LYS A 475 -24.29 -14.17 39.92
CA LYS A 475 -24.85 -15.49 40.27
C LYS A 475 -25.27 -16.28 39.04
N LYS A 476 -26.01 -15.67 38.09
CA LYS A 476 -26.43 -16.34 36.86
C LYS A 476 -25.25 -16.68 35.94
N LEU A 477 -24.24 -15.81 35.83
CA LEU A 477 -23.02 -16.10 35.06
C LEU A 477 -22.25 -17.29 35.66
N ALA A 478 -22.11 -17.35 36.99
CA ALA A 478 -21.53 -18.51 37.67
C ALA A 478 -22.33 -19.79 37.40
N ILE A 479 -23.66 -19.76 37.55
CA ILE A 479 -24.53 -20.93 37.26
C ILE A 479 -24.46 -21.36 35.79
N ALA A 480 -24.36 -20.42 34.85
CA ALA A 480 -24.37 -20.69 33.41
C ALA A 480 -23.00 -21.10 32.83
N SER A 481 -21.88 -20.82 33.52
CA SER A 481 -20.54 -20.95 32.90
C SER A 481 -19.40 -21.37 33.82
N ASN A 482 -19.60 -21.61 35.12
CA ASN A 482 -18.50 -22.02 36.03
C ASN A 482 -17.95 -23.45 35.78
N GLU A 483 -18.54 -24.23 34.87
CA GLU A 483 -17.96 -25.49 34.35
C GLU A 483 -17.13 -25.30 33.07
N HIS A 484 -17.15 -24.11 32.45
CA HIS A 484 -16.48 -23.84 31.18
C HIS A 484 -15.01 -23.45 31.40
N GLU A 485 -14.07 -24.17 30.79
CA GLU A 485 -12.62 -24.04 31.02
C GLU A 485 -12.11 -22.58 30.96
N HIS A 486 -12.61 -21.78 30.02
CA HIS A 486 -12.19 -20.38 29.83
C HIS A 486 -12.87 -19.35 30.75
N PHE A 487 -13.72 -19.76 31.70
CA PHE A 487 -14.46 -18.86 32.61
C PHE A 487 -14.16 -19.17 34.08
N GLN A 488 -13.96 -18.14 34.89
CA GLN A 488 -13.76 -18.26 36.34
C GLN A 488 -14.51 -17.15 37.06
N ASN A 489 -15.30 -17.48 38.09
CA ASN A 489 -16.00 -16.47 38.90
C ASN A 489 -15.04 -15.85 39.94
N THR A 490 -15.14 -14.54 40.20
CA THR A 490 -14.34 -13.83 41.22
C THR A 490 -15.25 -13.15 42.24
N GLN A 491 -14.69 -12.43 43.23
CA GLN A 491 -15.47 -11.76 44.27
C GLN A 491 -16.23 -10.54 43.72
N ASP A 492 -15.56 -9.70 42.92
CA ASP A 492 -16.12 -8.44 42.38
C ASP A 492 -16.62 -8.55 40.92
N GLY A 493 -16.66 -9.77 40.37
CA GLY A 493 -17.13 -10.06 39.02
C GLY A 493 -16.69 -11.42 38.50
N PHE A 494 -16.05 -11.46 37.33
CA PHE A 494 -15.64 -12.68 36.64
C PHE A 494 -14.38 -12.49 35.80
N THR A 495 -13.72 -13.60 35.46
CA THR A 495 -12.48 -13.65 34.67
C THR A 495 -12.66 -14.55 33.45
N ILE A 496 -12.13 -14.11 32.31
CA ILE A 496 -12.14 -14.88 31.05
C ILE A 496 -10.71 -15.07 30.55
N MET A 497 -10.40 -16.30 30.11
CA MET A 497 -9.15 -16.64 29.44
C MET A 497 -9.34 -16.50 27.92
N HIS A 498 -9.11 -15.28 27.43
CA HIS A 498 -9.20 -14.91 26.01
C HIS A 498 -8.00 -15.44 25.20
N TYR A 499 -8.07 -15.43 23.86
CA TYR A 499 -6.90 -15.74 23.02
C TYR A 499 -5.66 -14.88 23.33
N ALA A 500 -5.89 -13.68 23.89
CA ALA A 500 -4.87 -12.68 24.14
C ALA A 500 -4.37 -12.61 25.60
N GLY A 501 -4.88 -13.47 26.48
CA GLY A 501 -4.53 -13.49 27.90
C GLY A 501 -5.73 -13.56 28.84
N ILE A 502 -5.44 -13.53 30.14
CA ILE A 502 -6.44 -13.59 31.20
C ILE A 502 -6.92 -12.17 31.52
N VAL A 503 -8.24 -11.93 31.49
CA VAL A 503 -8.84 -10.62 31.79
C VAL A 503 -9.92 -10.76 32.85
N SER A 504 -9.79 -9.98 33.93
CA SER A 504 -10.78 -9.90 35.02
C SER A 504 -11.67 -8.67 34.83
N TYR A 505 -12.97 -8.88 34.79
CA TYR A 505 -14.01 -7.86 34.64
C TYR A 505 -14.78 -7.69 35.95
N SER A 506 -15.02 -6.45 36.35
CA SER A 506 -15.91 -6.16 37.49
C SER A 506 -17.35 -6.04 36.98
N VAL A 507 -18.31 -6.66 37.66
CA VAL A 507 -19.74 -6.57 37.28
C VAL A 507 -20.38 -5.22 37.62
N ASP A 508 -19.68 -4.35 38.35
CA ASP A 508 -20.08 -2.98 38.70
C ASP A 508 -20.60 -2.17 37.49
N GLY A 509 -21.92 -1.95 37.45
CA GLY A 509 -22.61 -1.20 36.42
C GLY A 509 -22.84 -1.95 35.09
N PHE A 510 -22.60 -3.27 35.03
CA PHE A 510 -22.77 -4.03 33.78
C PHE A 510 -24.21 -3.99 33.26
N CYS A 511 -25.20 -4.14 34.13
CA CYS A 511 -26.61 -4.15 33.73
C CYS A 511 -27.06 -2.79 33.17
N ASP A 512 -26.67 -1.66 33.78
CA ASP A 512 -27.07 -0.33 33.30
C ASP A 512 -26.35 0.08 32.01
N LYS A 513 -25.08 -0.29 31.87
CA LYS A 513 -24.33 -0.13 30.62
C LYS A 513 -24.87 -1.02 29.51
N ASN A 514 -25.33 -2.25 29.82
CA ASN A 514 -25.95 -3.12 28.83
C ASN A 514 -27.37 -2.67 28.44
N ARG A 515 -28.13 -2.05 29.36
CA ARG A 515 -29.47 -1.52 29.06
C ARG A 515 -29.40 -0.54 27.88
N ASP A 516 -28.56 0.50 27.92
CA ASP A 516 -28.40 1.52 26.85
C ASP A 516 -29.76 1.96 26.26
N VAL A 517 -30.72 2.22 27.15
CA VAL A 517 -32.11 2.57 26.81
C VAL A 517 -32.28 4.08 26.95
N LEU A 518 -32.34 4.77 25.81
CA LEU A 518 -33.03 6.06 25.74
C LEU A 518 -34.54 5.80 25.83
N PHE A 519 -35.24 6.55 26.66
CA PHE A 519 -36.70 6.47 26.78
C PHE A 519 -37.39 7.24 25.64
N LEU A 520 -38.60 6.80 25.24
CA LEU A 520 -39.29 7.32 24.06
C LEU A 520 -39.71 8.79 24.22
N ASP A 521 -40.02 9.21 25.45
CA ASP A 521 -40.37 10.58 25.79
C ASP A 521 -39.20 11.57 25.63
N LEU A 522 -37.95 11.10 25.69
CA LEU A 522 -36.78 11.89 25.26
C LEU A 522 -36.67 11.99 23.72
N VAL A 523 -37.04 10.95 22.98
CA VAL A 523 -37.12 11.01 21.51
C VAL A 523 -38.20 12.00 21.08
N GLU A 524 -39.36 11.96 21.72
CA GLU A 524 -40.49 12.88 21.49
C GLU A 524 -40.12 14.32 21.86
N LEU A 525 -39.39 14.54 22.96
CA LEU A 525 -38.85 15.86 23.31
C LEU A 525 -37.92 16.40 22.20
N MET A 526 -36.98 15.60 21.70
CA MET A 526 -36.09 16.05 20.62
C MET A 526 -36.84 16.27 19.30
N GLN A 527 -37.96 15.56 19.08
CA GLN A 527 -38.87 15.79 17.95
C GLN A 527 -39.66 17.12 18.03
N THR A 528 -39.74 17.79 19.18
CA THR A 528 -40.37 19.14 19.26
C THR A 528 -39.41 20.28 18.89
N SER A 529 -38.12 19.99 18.69
CA SER A 529 -37.10 20.99 18.32
C SER A 529 -37.42 21.67 16.99
N THR A 530 -37.22 22.99 16.90
CA THR A 530 -37.23 23.69 15.60
C THR A 530 -35.94 23.52 14.81
N ASN A 531 -34.89 22.95 15.41
CA ASN A 531 -33.57 22.91 14.80
C ASN A 531 -33.50 21.91 13.63
N SER A 532 -32.98 22.39 12.50
CA SER A 532 -32.99 21.64 11.24
C SER A 532 -32.15 20.36 11.29
N LEU A 533 -31.11 20.30 12.13
CA LEU A 533 -30.29 19.10 12.29
C LEU A 533 -30.97 18.10 13.23
N ILE A 534 -31.51 18.56 14.36
CA ILE A 534 -32.17 17.69 15.34
C ILE A 534 -33.34 16.94 14.71
N GLN A 535 -34.20 17.61 13.92
CA GLN A 535 -35.29 16.95 13.19
C GLN A 535 -34.81 15.85 12.21
N LYS A 536 -33.56 15.92 11.72
CA LYS A 536 -32.94 14.88 10.86
C LYS A 536 -32.33 13.74 11.68
N LEU A 537 -31.88 13.99 12.92
CA LEU A 537 -31.38 12.98 13.86
C LEU A 537 -32.51 12.20 14.54
N TYR A 538 -33.66 12.86 14.75
CA TYR A 538 -34.86 12.33 15.37
C TYR A 538 -36.06 12.39 14.40
N PRO A 539 -36.02 11.70 13.25
CA PRO A 539 -37.11 11.74 12.29
C PRO A 539 -38.42 11.18 12.89
N PRO A 540 -39.59 11.76 12.58
CA PRO A 540 -40.87 11.22 13.01
C PRO A 540 -41.15 9.86 12.34
N GLU A 541 -41.57 8.86 13.12
CA GLU A 541 -41.80 7.51 12.58
C GLU A 541 -42.99 7.45 11.60
N SER A 542 -42.73 6.96 10.39
CA SER A 542 -43.75 6.54 9.44
C SER A 542 -44.72 5.54 10.08
N GLN A 543 -46.03 5.81 9.98
CA GLN A 543 -47.08 5.17 10.77
C GLN A 543 -47.14 3.63 10.66
N THR A 544 -46.56 3.04 9.60
CA THR A 544 -46.52 1.59 9.36
C THR A 544 -45.65 0.79 10.34
N ASN A 545 -44.61 1.39 10.94
CA ASN A 545 -43.71 0.66 11.86
C ASN A 545 -44.19 0.62 13.31
N LYS A 546 -45.06 1.57 13.71
CA LYS A 546 -45.53 1.78 15.10
C LYS A 546 -46.03 0.51 15.81
N ILE A 547 -46.55 -0.47 15.07
CA ILE A 547 -47.12 -1.70 15.65
C ILE A 547 -46.04 -2.72 16.08
N LYS A 548 -44.82 -2.67 15.48
CA LYS A 548 -43.73 -3.63 15.77
C LYS A 548 -42.65 -3.08 16.69
N THR A 549 -42.34 -1.79 16.64
CA THR A 549 -41.33 -1.15 17.50
C THR A 549 -41.88 -0.86 18.90
N LEU A 550 -43.00 -0.14 19.00
CA LEU A 550 -43.58 0.32 20.28
C LEU A 550 -44.11 -0.79 21.21
N ARG A 551 -44.11 -2.05 20.76
CA ARG A 551 -44.48 -3.24 21.57
C ARG A 551 -43.33 -4.24 21.77
N SER A 552 -42.14 -3.96 21.21
CA SER A 552 -40.95 -4.80 21.39
C SER A 552 -40.07 -4.25 22.52
N ARG A 553 -39.42 -5.12 23.29
CA ARG A 553 -38.41 -4.72 24.28
C ARG A 553 -37.28 -3.92 23.58
N PRO A 554 -36.75 -2.84 24.21
CA PRO A 554 -35.57 -2.13 23.70
C PRO A 554 -34.39 -3.07 23.47
N THR A 555 -33.56 -2.77 22.46
CA THR A 555 -32.36 -3.57 22.19
C THR A 555 -31.20 -3.12 23.09
N THR A 556 -30.64 -4.06 23.84
CA THR A 556 -29.46 -3.86 24.70
C THR A 556 -28.21 -3.50 23.90
N ALA A 557 -27.23 -2.88 24.55
CA ALA A 557 -25.90 -2.65 23.99
C ALA A 557 -25.25 -3.95 23.53
N GLY A 558 -25.23 -5.00 24.37
CA GLY A 558 -24.69 -6.31 24.02
C GLY A 558 -25.32 -6.89 22.76
N ASN A 559 -26.65 -6.77 22.60
CA ASN A 559 -27.31 -7.19 21.38
C ASN A 559 -26.95 -6.31 20.16
N LYS A 560 -26.89 -4.98 20.30
CA LYS A 560 -26.42 -4.08 19.23
C LYS A 560 -24.99 -4.46 18.79
N ILE A 561 -24.11 -4.76 19.75
CA ILE A 561 -22.70 -5.08 19.56
C ILE A 561 -22.48 -6.43 18.86
N ARG A 562 -23.15 -7.51 19.31
CA ARG A 562 -23.15 -8.82 18.61
C ARG A 562 -23.58 -8.68 17.15
N ASN A 563 -24.62 -7.90 16.89
CA ASN A 563 -25.14 -7.66 15.54
C ASN A 563 -24.19 -6.81 14.67
N GLN A 564 -23.54 -5.78 15.23
CA GLN A 564 -22.52 -4.99 14.52
C GLN A 564 -21.29 -5.85 14.18
N ALA A 565 -20.76 -6.61 15.14
CA ALA A 565 -19.63 -7.52 14.92
C ALA A 565 -19.95 -8.56 13.84
N SER A 566 -21.14 -9.18 13.88
CA SER A 566 -21.59 -10.13 12.86
C SER A 566 -21.70 -9.53 11.46
N ARG A 567 -22.11 -8.25 11.33
CA ARG A 567 -22.13 -7.55 10.04
C ARG A 567 -20.73 -7.30 9.51
N LEU A 568 -19.80 -6.87 10.36
CA LEU A 568 -18.39 -6.66 10.01
C LEU A 568 -17.74 -7.98 9.55
N VAL A 569 -17.92 -9.08 10.28
CA VAL A 569 -17.51 -10.44 9.89
C VAL A 569 -18.01 -10.75 8.48
N ASN A 570 -19.31 -10.57 8.22
CA ASN A 570 -19.95 -10.86 6.94
C ASN A 570 -19.57 -9.90 5.78
N GLN A 571 -18.93 -8.76 6.05
CA GLN A 571 -18.27 -7.92 5.03
C GLN A 571 -16.85 -8.43 4.75
N LEU A 572 -16.06 -8.70 5.79
CA LEU A 572 -14.68 -9.19 5.66
C LEU A 572 -14.61 -10.53 4.91
N MET A 573 -15.53 -11.45 5.19
CA MET A 573 -15.64 -12.76 4.53
C MET A 573 -15.95 -12.70 3.02
N LYS A 574 -16.27 -11.53 2.46
CA LYS A 574 -16.47 -11.32 1.01
C LYS A 574 -15.19 -10.89 0.27
N CYS A 575 -14.10 -10.68 0.99
CA CYS A 575 -12.86 -10.10 0.48
C CYS A 575 -11.68 -11.05 0.73
N THR A 576 -10.64 -11.00 -0.11
CA THR A 576 -9.35 -11.64 0.18
C THR A 576 -8.66 -10.87 1.34
N PRO A 577 -8.37 -11.50 2.49
CA PRO A 577 -7.86 -10.78 3.65
C PRO A 577 -6.32 -10.72 3.68
N HIS A 578 -5.81 -9.54 4.01
CA HIS A 578 -4.41 -9.24 4.30
C HIS A 578 -4.32 -8.77 5.76
N TYR A 579 -3.17 -8.96 6.42
CA TYR A 579 -3.07 -8.73 7.87
C TYR A 579 -1.84 -7.92 8.24
N ILE A 580 -2.05 -6.92 9.11
CA ILE A 580 -0.98 -6.15 9.76
C ILE A 580 -1.07 -6.32 11.28
N ARG A 581 0.05 -6.71 11.88
CA ARG A 581 0.22 -6.86 13.33
C ARG A 581 1.15 -5.75 13.84
N CYS A 582 0.56 -4.73 14.44
CA CYS A 582 1.24 -3.56 14.98
C CYS A 582 1.73 -3.81 16.42
N ILE A 583 2.97 -3.41 16.72
CA ILE A 583 3.62 -3.55 18.03
C ILE A 583 4.05 -2.17 18.55
N LYS A 584 3.77 -1.91 19.82
CA LYS A 584 4.26 -0.75 20.58
C LYS A 584 5.55 -1.17 21.33
N PRO A 585 6.71 -0.53 21.08
CA PRO A 585 7.97 -1.02 21.66
C PRO A 585 8.23 -0.58 23.10
N ASN A 586 7.55 0.45 23.61
CA ASN A 586 7.72 0.95 24.98
C ASN A 586 6.51 1.80 25.40
N GLU A 587 6.30 1.95 26.71
CA GLU A 587 5.33 2.90 27.28
C GLU A 587 5.87 4.34 27.40
N THR A 588 7.20 4.53 27.35
CA THR A 588 7.83 5.86 27.48
C THR A 588 7.58 6.80 26.28
N LYS A 589 7.02 6.27 25.19
CA LYS A 589 6.78 6.94 23.90
C LYS A 589 8.07 7.42 23.21
N ARG A 590 9.23 6.80 23.50
CA ARG A 590 10.56 7.23 23.01
C ARG A 590 11.07 6.38 21.85
N PRO A 591 11.73 6.98 20.83
CA PRO A 591 12.41 6.22 19.77
C PRO A 591 13.60 5.42 20.32
N ARG A 592 13.77 4.19 19.83
CA ARG A 592 14.84 3.24 20.21
C ARG A 592 14.87 2.81 21.68
N ASP A 593 13.83 3.10 22.44
CA ASP A 593 13.55 2.44 23.73
C ASP A 593 12.77 1.13 23.53
N TRP A 594 12.96 0.13 24.39
CA TRP A 594 12.52 -1.25 24.15
C TRP A 594 12.19 -2.00 25.44
N ASP A 595 10.90 -2.24 25.67
CA ASP A 595 10.38 -3.08 26.75
C ASP A 595 10.26 -4.55 26.28
N SER A 596 11.26 -5.36 26.64
CA SER A 596 11.27 -6.80 26.30
C SER A 596 10.09 -7.58 26.89
N VAL A 597 9.53 -7.18 28.03
CA VAL A 597 8.41 -7.89 28.68
C VAL A 597 7.11 -7.56 27.97
N ARG A 598 6.83 -6.27 27.74
CA ARG A 598 5.66 -5.81 26.97
C ARG A 598 5.67 -6.32 25.53
N ILE A 599 6.84 -6.42 24.90
CA ILE A 599 6.94 -6.92 23.53
C ILE A 599 6.82 -8.44 23.48
N LYS A 600 7.38 -9.20 24.44
CA LYS A 600 7.17 -10.66 24.52
C LYS A 600 5.68 -10.98 24.67
N HIS A 601 4.98 -10.30 25.57
CA HIS A 601 3.53 -10.39 25.72
C HIS A 601 2.77 -10.05 24.41
N GLN A 602 3.21 -9.03 23.65
CA GLN A 602 2.65 -8.71 22.33
C GLN A 602 2.92 -9.81 21.28
N VAL A 603 4.12 -10.40 21.26
CA VAL A 603 4.49 -11.51 20.35
C VAL A 603 3.60 -12.74 20.61
N GLU A 604 3.29 -13.00 21.88
CA GLU A 604 2.37 -14.05 22.34
C GLU A 604 0.92 -13.74 21.91
N TYR A 605 0.32 -12.62 22.35
CA TYR A 605 -1.10 -12.36 22.11
C TYR A 605 -1.43 -12.10 20.63
N LEU A 606 -0.49 -11.59 19.83
CA LEU A 606 -0.67 -11.43 18.38
C LEU A 606 -0.52 -12.77 17.62
N GLY A 607 -0.19 -13.87 18.32
CA GLY A 607 -0.06 -15.21 17.75
C GLY A 607 1.07 -15.35 16.73
N LEU A 608 2.14 -14.54 16.85
CA LEU A 608 3.17 -14.46 15.81
C LEU A 608 3.96 -15.75 15.67
N LYS A 609 4.27 -16.39 16.82
CA LYS A 609 4.94 -17.69 16.92
C LYS A 609 4.13 -18.81 16.26
N GLU A 610 2.82 -18.87 16.51
CA GLU A 610 1.89 -19.85 15.94
C GLU A 610 1.69 -19.63 14.43
N ASN A 611 1.61 -18.36 13.99
CA ASN A 611 1.59 -18.00 12.58
C ASN A 611 2.88 -18.45 11.86
N ILE A 612 4.06 -18.20 12.44
CA ILE A 612 5.35 -18.69 11.90
C ILE A 612 5.40 -20.23 11.87
N ARG A 613 4.92 -20.91 12.92
CA ARG A 613 4.84 -22.39 12.99
C ARG A 613 4.02 -22.96 11.83
N VAL A 614 2.80 -22.47 11.61
CA VAL A 614 1.94 -22.95 10.51
C VAL A 614 2.54 -22.61 9.16
N ARG A 615 3.04 -21.38 8.95
CA ARG A 615 3.66 -20.95 7.68
C ARG A 615 4.90 -21.77 7.28
N ARG A 616 5.70 -22.23 8.26
CA ARG A 616 6.91 -23.04 8.01
C ARG A 616 6.62 -24.54 7.84
N ALA A 617 5.56 -25.06 8.46
CA ALA A 617 5.14 -26.45 8.31
C ALA A 617 4.26 -26.70 7.07
N GLY A 618 3.60 -25.64 6.56
CA GLY A 618 2.92 -25.62 5.27
C GLY A 618 3.87 -25.53 4.07
N PHE A 619 3.34 -25.03 2.95
CA PHE A 619 4.06 -24.89 1.68
C PHE A 619 4.20 -23.41 1.30
N ALA A 620 5.43 -22.94 1.12
CA ALA A 620 5.76 -21.56 0.79
C ALA A 620 5.07 -21.01 -0.48
N TYR A 621 4.67 -21.87 -1.41
CA TYR A 621 3.95 -21.46 -2.62
C TYR A 621 2.92 -22.50 -3.07
N ARG A 622 1.72 -22.03 -3.43
CA ARG A 622 0.62 -22.83 -3.99
C ARG A 622 0.01 -22.16 -5.23
N ARG A 623 -0.24 -22.91 -6.30
CA ARG A 623 -0.91 -22.40 -7.52
C ARG A 623 -1.58 -23.53 -8.33
N PRO A 624 -2.79 -23.32 -8.90
CA PRO A 624 -3.38 -24.26 -9.87
C PRO A 624 -2.47 -24.53 -11.06
N PHE A 625 -2.46 -25.75 -11.58
CA PHE A 625 -1.56 -26.15 -12.67
C PHE A 625 -1.71 -25.26 -13.92
N ALA A 626 -2.94 -24.93 -14.34
CA ALA A 626 -3.23 -23.94 -15.38
C ALA A 626 -2.55 -22.58 -15.14
N LYS A 627 -2.78 -21.95 -13.98
CA LYS A 627 -2.18 -20.64 -13.62
C LYS A 627 -0.64 -20.72 -13.51
N PHE A 628 -0.08 -21.88 -13.16
CA PHE A 628 1.37 -22.11 -13.16
C PHE A 628 1.93 -22.24 -14.58
N LEU A 629 1.32 -23.06 -15.44
CA LEU A 629 1.72 -23.23 -16.84
C LEU A 629 1.66 -21.93 -17.63
N GLN A 630 0.62 -21.12 -17.41
CA GLN A 630 0.48 -19.81 -18.04
C GLN A 630 1.63 -18.85 -17.66
N ARG A 631 2.13 -18.93 -16.41
CA ARG A 631 3.24 -18.08 -15.93
C ARG A 631 4.61 -18.59 -16.37
N TYR A 632 4.85 -19.90 -16.24
CA TYR A 632 6.19 -20.50 -16.32
C TYR A 632 6.44 -21.36 -17.57
N GLY A 633 5.44 -21.59 -18.45
CA GLY A 633 5.61 -22.37 -19.67
C GLY A 633 6.69 -21.83 -20.63
N ILE A 634 7.11 -20.57 -20.48
CA ILE A 634 8.21 -19.95 -21.24
C ILE A 634 9.61 -20.51 -20.89
N LEU A 635 9.72 -21.27 -19.79
CA LEU A 635 10.98 -21.83 -19.31
C LEU A 635 11.52 -22.96 -20.19
N THR A 636 10.64 -23.78 -20.76
CA THR A 636 11.03 -24.99 -21.51
C THR A 636 10.57 -24.92 -22.97
N LYS A 637 11.11 -25.77 -23.86
CA LYS A 637 10.66 -25.84 -25.27
C LYS A 637 9.44 -26.74 -25.45
N GLU A 638 9.19 -27.57 -24.45
CA GLU A 638 8.16 -28.61 -24.38
C GLU A 638 6.82 -28.02 -23.90
N THR A 639 6.87 -26.92 -23.15
CA THR A 639 5.68 -26.18 -22.67
C THR A 639 5.44 -24.84 -23.40
N TRP A 640 6.45 -24.26 -24.06
CA TRP A 640 6.32 -23.04 -24.88
C TRP A 640 6.09 -23.36 -26.38
N PRO A 641 5.23 -22.64 -27.12
CA PRO A 641 4.40 -21.50 -26.70
C PRO A 641 3.02 -21.86 -26.19
N ARG A 642 2.61 -23.14 -26.30
CA ARG A 642 1.31 -23.63 -25.84
C ARG A 642 1.42 -25.10 -25.45
N TRP A 643 1.12 -25.41 -24.20
CA TRP A 643 0.94 -26.78 -23.73
C TRP A 643 -0.41 -27.33 -24.18
N SER A 644 -0.45 -28.63 -24.52
CA SER A 644 -1.66 -29.34 -24.98
C SER A 644 -1.88 -30.71 -24.30
N GLY A 645 -0.99 -31.11 -23.39
CA GLY A 645 -1.13 -32.34 -22.60
C GLY A 645 -1.84 -32.12 -21.27
N ASN A 646 -1.78 -33.11 -20.38
CA ASN A 646 -2.30 -32.96 -19.01
C ASN A 646 -1.51 -31.88 -18.25
N GLU A 647 -2.19 -30.99 -17.52
CA GLU A 647 -1.55 -29.84 -16.87
C GLU A 647 -0.46 -30.24 -15.86
N LYS A 648 -0.75 -31.26 -15.02
CA LYS A 648 0.18 -31.78 -14.00
C LYS A 648 1.49 -32.29 -14.63
N GLN A 649 1.40 -32.90 -15.81
CA GLN A 649 2.57 -33.36 -16.57
C GLN A 649 3.39 -32.18 -17.13
N GLY A 650 2.75 -31.12 -17.61
CA GLY A 650 3.45 -29.91 -18.06
C GLY A 650 4.18 -29.19 -16.92
N VAL A 651 3.58 -29.16 -15.73
CA VAL A 651 4.22 -28.65 -14.51
C VAL A 651 5.44 -29.50 -14.15
N GLU A 652 5.36 -30.82 -14.24
CA GLU A 652 6.54 -31.69 -14.04
C GLU A 652 7.67 -31.43 -15.04
N TRP A 653 7.36 -31.17 -16.32
CA TRP A 653 8.39 -30.80 -17.31
C TRP A 653 9.13 -29.52 -16.92
N ILE A 654 8.41 -28.48 -16.45
CA ILE A 654 9.03 -27.24 -15.98
C ILE A 654 9.94 -27.49 -14.79
N LEU A 655 9.45 -28.18 -13.75
CA LEU A 655 10.23 -28.42 -12.52
C LEU A 655 11.46 -29.30 -12.76
N LYS A 656 11.36 -30.31 -13.64
CA LYS A 656 12.49 -31.14 -14.08
C LYS A 656 13.52 -30.34 -14.89
N SER A 657 13.10 -29.37 -15.69
CA SER A 657 14.02 -28.54 -16.51
C SER A 657 14.91 -27.56 -15.73
N LEU A 658 14.63 -27.39 -14.43
CA LEU A 658 15.39 -26.57 -13.48
C LEU A 658 16.03 -27.40 -12.35
N ASP A 659 16.06 -28.73 -12.50
CA ASP A 659 16.60 -29.68 -11.50
C ASP A 659 16.02 -29.53 -10.07
N ILE A 660 14.78 -29.02 -9.96
CA ILE A 660 14.11 -28.81 -8.66
C ILE A 660 13.78 -30.19 -8.06
N ASN A 661 14.32 -30.46 -6.87
CA ASN A 661 14.22 -31.77 -6.23
C ASN A 661 12.77 -32.08 -5.80
N ARG A 662 12.33 -33.32 -5.99
CA ARG A 662 11.00 -33.80 -5.57
C ARG A 662 10.75 -33.73 -4.07
N SER A 663 11.80 -33.59 -3.25
CA SER A 663 11.65 -33.27 -1.81
C SER A 663 11.13 -31.85 -1.55
N GLN A 664 11.39 -30.91 -2.47
CA GLN A 664 11.04 -29.49 -2.34
C GLN A 664 9.63 -29.15 -2.83
N TYR A 665 8.89 -30.07 -3.47
CA TYR A 665 7.52 -29.82 -3.94
C TYR A 665 6.63 -31.07 -3.94
N GLN A 666 5.32 -30.85 -3.94
CA GLN A 666 4.29 -31.87 -4.12
C GLN A 666 3.25 -31.42 -5.15
N LEU A 667 2.60 -32.38 -5.79
CA LEU A 667 1.58 -32.14 -6.82
C LEU A 667 0.27 -32.78 -6.38
N GLY A 668 -0.70 -31.94 -6.00
CA GLY A 668 -2.03 -32.37 -5.59
C GLY A 668 -2.91 -32.86 -6.74
N LYS A 669 -4.22 -32.72 -6.58
CA LYS A 669 -5.22 -33.04 -7.60
C LYS A 669 -5.28 -31.95 -8.68
N THR A 670 -5.22 -30.68 -8.30
CA THR A 670 -5.32 -29.51 -9.20
C THR A 670 -4.21 -28.46 -9.01
N LYS A 671 -3.45 -28.51 -7.91
CA LYS A 671 -2.45 -27.48 -7.54
C LYS A 671 -1.04 -28.04 -7.33
N LEU A 672 -0.05 -27.23 -7.70
CA LEU A 672 1.35 -27.40 -7.29
C LEU A 672 1.55 -26.75 -5.92
N PHE A 673 2.30 -27.43 -5.06
CA PHE A 673 2.72 -26.93 -3.75
C PHE A 673 4.26 -27.03 -3.64
N ILE A 674 4.95 -25.91 -3.41
CA ILE A 674 6.41 -25.86 -3.23
C ILE A 674 6.70 -25.55 -1.74
N LYS A 675 7.54 -26.37 -1.10
CA LYS A 675 7.94 -26.21 0.31
C LYS A 675 8.97 -25.11 0.49
N ALA A 676 10.01 -25.10 -0.36
CA ALA A 676 11.20 -24.27 -0.22
C ALA A 676 11.05 -22.96 -1.03
N PRO A 677 11.13 -21.76 -0.41
CA PRO A 677 11.12 -20.48 -1.13
C PRO A 677 12.21 -20.39 -2.20
N GLU A 678 13.36 -21.01 -1.98
CA GLU A 678 14.52 -21.03 -2.89
C GLU A 678 14.17 -21.62 -4.27
N SER A 679 13.32 -22.65 -4.29
CA SER A 679 12.84 -23.27 -5.52
C SER A 679 11.89 -22.35 -6.31
N LEU A 680 11.15 -21.46 -5.62
CA LEU A 680 10.34 -20.42 -6.27
C LEU A 680 11.22 -19.30 -6.84
N PHE A 681 12.23 -18.84 -6.08
CA PHE A 681 13.17 -17.83 -6.57
C PHE A 681 13.91 -18.32 -7.84
N THR A 682 14.28 -19.60 -7.87
CA THR A 682 14.91 -20.22 -9.05
C THR A 682 13.98 -20.25 -10.28
N LEU A 683 12.68 -20.48 -10.08
CA LEU A 683 11.66 -20.42 -11.14
C LEU A 683 11.51 -19.01 -11.74
N GLU A 684 11.45 -17.98 -10.90
CA GLU A 684 11.26 -16.60 -11.34
C GLU A 684 12.55 -16.01 -11.95
N GLU A 685 13.73 -16.25 -11.36
CA GLU A 685 15.02 -15.88 -11.96
C GLU A 685 15.18 -16.49 -13.37
N ALA A 686 14.84 -17.78 -13.53
CA ALA A 686 14.89 -18.44 -14.83
C ALA A 686 13.92 -17.80 -15.84
N ARG A 687 12.77 -17.31 -15.38
CA ARG A 687 11.72 -16.68 -16.18
C ARG A 687 12.10 -15.27 -16.61
N ASP A 688 12.69 -14.47 -15.73
CA ASP A 688 13.16 -13.13 -16.08
C ASP A 688 14.40 -13.15 -16.97
N ARG A 689 15.26 -14.17 -16.85
CA ARG A 689 16.32 -14.43 -17.84
C ARG A 689 15.73 -14.69 -19.24
N LYS A 690 14.59 -15.38 -19.36
CA LYS A 690 13.85 -15.55 -20.63
C LYS A 690 13.25 -14.24 -21.12
N TYR A 691 12.55 -13.48 -20.29
CA TYR A 691 11.99 -12.19 -20.69
C TYR A 691 13.07 -11.20 -21.14
N ASN A 692 14.20 -11.11 -20.42
CA ASN A 692 15.33 -10.29 -20.83
C ASN A 692 15.91 -10.72 -22.19
N MET A 693 15.98 -12.02 -22.47
CA MET A 693 16.37 -12.53 -23.79
C MET A 693 15.37 -12.10 -24.89
N TYR A 694 14.07 -12.30 -24.69
CA TYR A 694 13.05 -11.91 -25.69
C TYR A 694 12.95 -10.39 -25.86
N ALA A 695 13.06 -9.61 -24.78
CA ALA A 695 13.14 -8.16 -24.83
C ALA A 695 14.34 -7.68 -25.66
N ARG A 696 15.52 -8.29 -25.50
CA ARG A 696 16.70 -8.01 -26.35
C ARG A 696 16.44 -8.35 -27.83
N VAL A 697 15.70 -9.41 -28.14
CA VAL A 697 15.29 -9.75 -29.52
C VAL A 697 14.34 -8.69 -30.09
N ILE A 698 13.31 -8.30 -29.34
CA ILE A 698 12.33 -7.26 -29.74
C ILE A 698 13.04 -5.92 -29.93
N GLN A 699 13.88 -5.48 -28.97
CA GLN A 699 14.68 -4.27 -29.07
C GLN A 699 15.62 -4.29 -30.29
N LYS A 700 16.25 -5.43 -30.60
CA LYS A 700 17.11 -5.60 -31.78
C LYS A 700 16.30 -5.50 -33.08
N ALA A 701 15.10 -6.09 -33.13
CA ALA A 701 14.19 -5.97 -34.28
C ALA A 701 13.67 -4.53 -34.46
N PHE A 702 13.23 -3.88 -33.38
CA PHE A 702 12.76 -2.49 -33.35
C PHE A 702 13.86 -1.52 -33.80
N LYS A 703 15.05 -1.57 -33.18
CA LYS A 703 16.21 -0.75 -33.57
C LYS A 703 16.59 -0.98 -35.03
N LYS A 704 16.56 -2.23 -35.52
CA LYS A 704 16.82 -2.57 -36.93
C LYS A 704 15.75 -2.02 -37.88
N TYR A 705 14.47 -2.04 -37.51
CA TYR A 705 13.38 -1.46 -38.30
C TYR A 705 13.53 0.06 -38.42
N PHE A 706 13.69 0.77 -37.30
CA PHE A 706 13.84 2.23 -37.32
C PHE A 706 15.16 2.69 -37.98
N ALA A 707 16.26 1.96 -37.80
CA ALA A 707 17.50 2.23 -38.53
C ALA A 707 17.33 2.06 -40.05
N ARG A 708 16.64 1.00 -40.51
CA ARG A 708 16.31 0.81 -41.93
C ARG A 708 15.41 1.91 -42.47
N LYS A 709 14.32 2.24 -41.77
CA LYS A 709 13.39 3.31 -42.16
C LYS A 709 14.11 4.66 -42.28
N ARG A 710 15.01 4.97 -41.35
CA ARG A 710 15.87 6.16 -41.40
C ARG A 710 16.81 6.14 -42.60
N GLN A 711 17.54 5.03 -42.82
CA GLN A 711 18.48 4.89 -43.93
C GLN A 711 17.76 4.97 -45.30
N GLU A 712 16.55 4.46 -45.39
CA GLU A 712 15.69 4.56 -46.58
C GLU A 712 15.20 5.99 -46.83
N GLN A 713 14.78 6.70 -45.79
CA GLN A 713 14.44 8.13 -45.87
C GLN A 713 15.66 8.96 -46.30
N GLU A 714 16.82 8.79 -45.65
CA GLU A 714 18.06 9.49 -45.99
C GLU A 714 18.51 9.16 -47.42
N ARG A 715 18.30 7.93 -47.91
CA ARG A 715 18.51 7.53 -49.32
C ARG A 715 17.56 8.25 -50.28
N GLN A 716 16.28 8.38 -49.94
CA GLN A 716 15.29 9.02 -50.81
C GLN A 716 15.52 10.53 -50.92
N GLU A 717 15.69 11.22 -49.80
CA GLU A 717 16.01 12.66 -49.75
C GLU A 717 17.29 13.00 -50.58
N ALA A 718 18.26 12.09 -50.60
CA ALA A 718 19.50 12.24 -51.39
C ALA A 718 19.34 11.86 -52.89
N ALA A 719 18.25 11.19 -53.26
CA ALA A 719 17.84 11.03 -54.65
C ALA A 719 17.08 12.27 -55.13
N ASP A 720 16.09 12.72 -54.35
CA ASP A 720 15.21 13.86 -54.65
C ASP A 720 16.01 15.15 -54.91
N LEU A 721 17.04 15.41 -54.09
CA LEU A 721 17.96 16.55 -54.21
C LEU A 721 18.68 16.67 -55.57
N LEU A 722 18.73 15.58 -56.34
CA LEU A 722 19.37 15.48 -57.66
C LEU A 722 18.39 15.05 -58.78
N PHE A 723 17.13 14.76 -58.44
CA PHE A 723 16.12 14.23 -59.34
C PHE A 723 15.77 15.23 -60.45
N GLY A 724 15.65 14.74 -61.68
CA GLY A 724 15.39 15.56 -62.88
C GLY A 724 16.53 16.50 -63.29
N ARG A 725 17.60 16.60 -62.50
CA ARG A 725 18.67 17.61 -62.67
C ARG A 725 20.05 17.03 -62.98
N LYS A 726 20.33 15.77 -62.60
CA LYS A 726 21.62 15.11 -62.85
C LYS A 726 21.48 13.61 -63.11
N GLU A 727 22.12 13.12 -64.16
CA GLU A 727 22.25 11.68 -64.47
C GLU A 727 22.81 10.88 -63.28
N ARG A 728 22.42 9.61 -63.19
CA ARG A 728 22.72 8.76 -62.03
C ARG A 728 23.76 7.70 -62.40
N ARG A 729 24.87 7.65 -61.66
CA ARG A 729 25.82 6.53 -61.72
C ARG A 729 25.15 5.27 -61.18
N ARG A 730 25.23 4.15 -61.89
CA ARG A 730 24.60 2.86 -61.48
C ARG A 730 24.96 2.49 -60.03
N ALA A 731 26.22 2.65 -59.64
CA ALA A 731 26.74 2.36 -58.30
C ALA A 731 26.47 3.42 -57.21
N SER A 732 25.60 4.42 -57.45
CA SER A 732 25.23 5.46 -56.48
C SER A 732 23.76 5.50 -56.07
N LEU A 733 22.88 4.67 -56.67
CA LEU A 733 21.44 4.65 -56.34
C LEU A 733 21.12 3.79 -55.11
N ASN A 734 21.71 2.59 -55.02
CA ASN A 734 21.45 1.62 -53.95
C ASN A 734 22.68 1.43 -53.05
N ARG A 735 23.40 2.52 -52.78
CA ARG A 735 24.59 2.53 -51.90
C ARG A 735 24.16 2.74 -50.45
N HIS A 736 24.81 2.04 -49.52
CA HIS A 736 24.64 2.28 -48.08
C HIS A 736 25.51 3.47 -47.68
N PHE A 737 24.89 4.48 -47.07
CA PHE A 737 25.57 5.61 -46.45
C PHE A 737 26.20 5.19 -45.11
N MET A 738 27.46 5.58 -44.88
CA MET A 738 28.26 5.22 -43.70
C MET A 738 28.74 6.45 -42.92
N GLY A 739 28.71 7.63 -43.53
CA GLY A 739 29.37 8.84 -43.02
C GLY A 739 30.89 8.75 -43.19
N ASP A 740 31.56 7.96 -42.35
CA ASP A 740 33.03 7.85 -42.36
C ASP A 740 33.53 6.74 -43.30
N TYR A 741 34.24 7.15 -44.36
CA TYR A 741 34.96 6.27 -45.29
C TYR A 741 36.49 6.40 -45.17
N ILE A 742 36.99 7.15 -44.17
CA ILE A 742 38.41 7.29 -43.86
C ILE A 742 38.81 6.35 -42.71
N GLY A 743 37.91 6.07 -41.76
CA GLY A 743 38.24 5.36 -40.52
C GLY A 743 38.99 6.29 -39.57
N LEU A 744 38.27 7.28 -39.02
CA LEU A 744 38.82 8.35 -38.21
C LEU A 744 39.04 7.94 -36.75
N ASP A 745 38.32 6.94 -36.26
CA ASP A 745 38.54 6.36 -34.92
C ASP A 745 39.98 5.83 -34.77
N ASP A 746 40.53 5.22 -35.83
CA ASP A 746 41.93 4.75 -35.91
C ASP A 746 42.95 5.88 -36.20
N LYS A 747 42.50 7.14 -36.33
CA LYS A 747 43.34 8.28 -36.78
C LYS A 747 43.29 9.46 -35.80
N PRO A 748 43.85 9.30 -34.58
CA PRO A 748 43.83 10.34 -33.54
C PRO A 748 44.52 11.64 -33.97
N GLN A 749 45.44 11.61 -34.95
CA GLN A 749 46.07 12.82 -35.49
C GLN A 749 45.04 13.74 -36.18
N ILE A 750 44.16 13.19 -37.02
CA ILE A 750 43.07 13.94 -37.65
C ILE A 750 42.06 14.41 -36.61
N LEU A 751 41.68 13.54 -35.65
CA LEU A 751 40.75 13.88 -34.58
C LEU A 751 41.27 15.00 -33.66
N ASN A 752 42.58 15.13 -33.48
CA ASN A 752 43.18 16.25 -32.75
C ASN A 752 43.08 17.59 -33.52
N LEU A 753 43.18 17.57 -34.87
CA LEU A 753 43.05 18.77 -35.71
C LEU A 753 41.60 19.28 -35.77
N ILE A 754 40.63 18.37 -35.79
CA ILE A 754 39.19 18.67 -35.87
C ILE A 754 38.62 18.98 -34.47
N GLY A 755 39.09 18.26 -33.45
CA GLY A 755 38.62 18.33 -32.07
C GLY A 755 37.84 17.07 -31.68
N ARG A 756 38.31 16.35 -30.66
CA ARG A 756 37.82 15.03 -30.19
C ARG A 756 36.34 14.95 -29.74
N ARG A 757 35.57 16.04 -29.86
CA ARG A 757 34.14 16.12 -29.53
C ARG A 757 33.28 16.68 -30.68
N GLU A 758 33.85 17.05 -31.83
CA GLU A 758 33.03 17.39 -33.01
C GLU A 758 32.44 16.11 -33.61
N LYS A 759 31.14 16.12 -33.92
CA LYS A 759 30.48 14.96 -34.52
C LYS A 759 30.74 14.96 -36.02
N ILE A 760 31.37 13.90 -36.51
CA ILE A 760 31.56 13.63 -37.94
C ILE A 760 30.23 13.20 -38.56
N PHE A 761 29.90 13.74 -39.74
CA PHE A 761 28.74 13.35 -40.56
C PHE A 761 29.15 12.76 -41.90
N PHE A 762 30.31 13.16 -42.42
CA PHE A 762 30.86 12.62 -43.66
C PHE A 762 32.38 12.75 -43.67
N ALA A 763 33.10 11.74 -44.16
CA ALA A 763 34.54 11.77 -44.36
C ALA A 763 34.94 10.94 -45.60
N GLU A 764 35.61 11.54 -46.59
CA GLU A 764 36.13 10.87 -47.79
C GLU A 764 37.54 11.38 -48.13
N VAL A 765 38.42 10.51 -48.68
CA VAL A 765 39.68 10.96 -49.32
C VAL A 765 39.39 11.36 -50.77
N VAL A 766 39.19 12.65 -51.01
CA VAL A 766 38.75 13.19 -52.30
C VAL A 766 39.93 13.68 -53.15
N LYS A 767 39.72 13.83 -54.46
CA LYS A 767 40.67 14.59 -55.30
C LYS A 767 40.26 16.07 -55.29
N LYS A 768 41.19 16.95 -54.96
CA LYS A 768 41.07 18.40 -55.13
C LYS A 768 41.94 18.87 -56.29
N TYR A 769 41.37 19.75 -57.13
CA TYR A 769 42.08 20.37 -58.26
C TYR A 769 42.71 21.73 -57.85
N ASP A 770 43.78 22.13 -58.54
CA ASP A 770 44.48 23.41 -58.38
C ASP A 770 44.22 24.39 -59.56
N ARG A 771 44.93 25.53 -59.58
CA ARG A 771 44.82 26.56 -60.65
C ARG A 771 45.42 26.16 -62.01
N ARG A 772 46.04 24.98 -62.10
CA ARG A 772 46.60 24.31 -63.29
C ARG A 772 45.90 22.97 -63.55
N PHE A 773 44.76 22.70 -62.90
CA PHE A 773 44.02 21.44 -62.93
C PHE A 773 44.81 20.18 -62.50
N LYS A 774 45.93 20.35 -61.79
CA LYS A 774 46.61 19.21 -61.14
C LYS A 774 45.80 18.74 -59.94
N THR A 775 45.73 17.42 -59.76
CA THR A 775 45.01 16.79 -58.66
C THR A 775 45.91 16.59 -57.43
N SER A 776 45.28 16.69 -56.26
CA SER A 776 45.85 16.38 -54.95
C SER A 776 44.84 15.53 -54.17
N ARG A 777 45.30 14.49 -53.46
CA ARG A 777 44.43 13.74 -52.54
C ARG A 777 44.34 14.50 -51.21
N ILE A 778 43.14 14.61 -50.66
CA ILE A 778 42.89 15.38 -49.44
C ILE A 778 41.78 14.72 -48.60
N ASN A 779 41.97 14.64 -47.29
CA ASN A 779 40.97 14.16 -46.35
C ASN A 779 39.89 15.26 -46.23
N PHE A 780 38.67 14.95 -46.63
CA PHE A 780 37.58 15.90 -46.73
C PHE A 780 36.46 15.51 -45.77
N ILE A 781 36.27 16.31 -44.73
CA ILE A 781 35.54 15.90 -43.52
C ILE A 781 34.54 16.98 -43.12
N LEU A 782 33.28 16.57 -42.91
CA LEU A 782 32.14 17.40 -42.55
C LEU A 782 31.74 17.11 -41.10
N THR A 783 31.75 18.14 -40.24
CA THR A 783 31.29 18.04 -38.85
C THR A 783 29.98 18.77 -38.62
N ASN A 784 29.56 18.91 -37.35
CA ASN A 784 28.42 19.74 -36.97
C ASN A 784 28.64 21.26 -37.18
N LYS A 785 29.88 21.73 -37.41
CA LYS A 785 30.19 23.18 -37.49
C LYS A 785 30.96 23.60 -38.74
N TYR A 786 31.80 22.71 -39.28
CA TYR A 786 32.75 23.07 -40.32
C TYR A 786 32.92 21.97 -41.36
N LEU A 787 33.35 22.39 -42.54
CA LEU A 787 33.87 21.55 -43.61
C LEU A 787 35.39 21.70 -43.68
N TYR A 788 36.11 20.62 -43.41
CA TYR A 788 37.57 20.57 -43.34
C TYR A 788 38.15 19.95 -44.61
N LEU A 789 39.25 20.55 -45.09
CA LEU A 789 40.14 20.00 -46.11
C LEU A 789 41.51 19.80 -45.45
N ILE A 790 41.82 18.58 -45.03
CA ILE A 790 43.07 18.22 -44.35
C ILE A 790 43.98 17.48 -45.34
N GLY A 791 45.18 18.01 -45.55
CA GLY A 791 46.14 17.45 -46.50
C GLY A 791 47.55 17.46 -45.92
N GLN A 792 48.41 16.61 -46.46
CA GLN A 792 49.76 16.44 -45.94
C GLN A 792 50.70 17.58 -46.38
N GLU A 793 51.73 17.85 -45.58
CA GLU A 793 52.88 18.69 -45.93
C GLU A 793 54.13 18.17 -45.23
N GLN A 794 55.30 18.33 -45.84
CA GLN A 794 56.57 18.05 -45.17
C GLN A 794 56.93 19.20 -44.22
N ILE A 795 57.37 18.87 -43.01
CA ILE A 795 57.95 19.83 -42.07
C ILE A 795 59.23 20.43 -42.69
N LYS A 796 59.29 21.77 -42.81
CA LYS A 796 60.38 22.47 -43.52
C LYS A 796 61.52 22.96 -42.61
N LYS A 797 61.30 23.00 -41.29
CA LYS A 797 62.22 23.52 -40.26
C LYS A 797 62.08 22.70 -38.97
N GLY A 798 63.12 22.65 -38.14
CA GLY A 798 63.14 21.91 -36.87
C GLY A 798 63.64 20.46 -37.01
N PRO A 799 63.73 19.69 -35.91
CA PRO A 799 64.32 18.35 -35.91
C PRO A 799 63.51 17.32 -36.71
N GLU A 800 62.20 17.50 -36.87
CA GLU A 800 61.35 16.62 -37.69
C GLU A 800 61.33 16.97 -39.20
N LYS A 801 62.33 17.73 -39.68
CA LYS A 801 62.38 18.19 -41.09
C LYS A 801 62.28 17.02 -42.08
N GLY A 802 61.38 17.14 -43.05
CA GLY A 802 61.09 16.11 -44.06
C GLY A 802 59.95 15.16 -43.70
N LYS A 803 59.59 15.03 -42.42
CA LYS A 803 58.43 14.24 -41.96
C LYS A 803 57.14 14.79 -42.56
N LEU A 804 56.32 13.92 -43.15
CA LEU A 804 54.97 14.27 -43.60
C LEU A 804 54.04 14.36 -42.41
N VAL A 805 53.37 15.50 -42.25
CA VAL A 805 52.32 15.72 -41.25
C VAL A 805 51.03 16.19 -41.90
N GLU A 806 49.90 15.82 -41.31
CA GLU A 806 48.59 16.26 -41.75
C GLU A 806 48.32 17.68 -41.21
N ILE A 807 47.87 18.59 -42.08
CA ILE A 807 47.51 19.95 -41.72
C ILE A 807 46.18 20.37 -42.34
N ILE A 808 45.46 21.26 -41.67
CA ILE A 808 44.25 21.89 -42.21
C ILE A 808 44.66 22.83 -43.35
N LYS A 809 44.42 22.42 -44.60
CA LYS A 809 44.62 23.24 -45.80
C LYS A 809 43.45 24.20 -46.04
N ARG A 810 42.26 23.89 -45.52
CA ARG A 810 41.10 24.80 -45.41
C ARG A 810 40.14 24.35 -44.31
N LYS A 811 39.48 25.29 -43.65
CA LYS A 811 38.35 25.10 -42.73
C LYS A 811 37.26 26.09 -43.13
N LEU A 812 36.08 25.61 -43.50
CA LEU A 812 34.96 26.42 -43.99
C LEU A 812 33.76 26.30 -43.04
N PRO A 813 33.31 27.37 -42.37
CA PRO A 813 32.00 27.42 -41.71
C PRO A 813 30.88 27.48 -42.75
N PHE A 814 29.69 26.99 -42.41
CA PHE A 814 28.58 26.88 -43.36
C PHE A 814 28.11 28.23 -43.91
N ASN A 815 28.12 29.29 -43.09
CA ASN A 815 27.70 30.64 -43.49
C ASN A 815 28.54 31.27 -44.62
N GLN A 816 29.79 30.82 -44.85
CA GLN A 816 30.65 31.25 -45.95
C GLN A 816 30.35 30.54 -47.28
N ILE A 817 29.63 29.41 -47.27
CA ILE A 817 29.27 28.71 -48.51
C ILE A 817 28.16 29.53 -49.21
N SER A 818 28.35 29.83 -50.49
CA SER A 818 27.39 30.59 -51.31
C SER A 818 26.36 29.67 -51.97
N TYR A 819 26.85 28.65 -52.66
CA TYR A 819 26.09 27.61 -53.36
C TYR A 819 27.06 26.49 -53.77
N VAL A 820 26.51 25.35 -54.17
CA VAL A 820 27.27 24.27 -54.82
C VAL A 820 26.89 24.20 -56.29
N SER A 821 27.84 23.86 -57.17
CA SER A 821 27.53 23.60 -58.58
C SER A 821 28.01 22.22 -59.05
N LEU A 822 27.27 21.67 -60.02
CA LEU A 822 27.34 20.31 -60.53
C LEU A 822 27.11 20.31 -62.05
N SER A 823 27.71 19.35 -62.78
CA SER A 823 27.25 19.07 -64.15
C SER A 823 25.91 18.33 -64.16
N LYS A 824 25.26 18.24 -65.32
CA LYS A 824 24.06 17.40 -65.52
C LYS A 824 24.38 15.92 -65.79
N LEU A 825 25.63 15.59 -66.13
CA LEU A 825 26.11 14.24 -66.50
C LEU A 825 26.49 13.38 -65.28
N GLN A 826 26.78 12.09 -65.47
CA GLN A 826 27.02 11.12 -64.38
C GLN A 826 28.40 11.17 -63.68
N ASP A 827 28.97 12.35 -63.44
CA ASP A 827 30.33 12.51 -62.87
C ASP A 827 30.50 12.34 -61.34
N GLY A 828 31.77 12.30 -60.91
CA GLY A 828 32.21 12.55 -59.52
C GLY A 828 32.36 14.03 -59.12
N PHE A 829 32.45 14.98 -60.07
CA PHE A 829 32.77 16.39 -59.83
C PHE A 829 31.72 17.25 -59.08
N LEU A 830 32.20 18.19 -58.27
CA LEU A 830 31.42 19.31 -57.72
C LEU A 830 32.32 20.54 -57.49
N ILE A 831 31.71 21.72 -57.43
CA ILE A 831 32.39 22.95 -56.96
C ILE A 831 31.63 23.51 -55.76
N ILE A 832 32.34 23.76 -54.66
CA ILE A 832 31.84 24.54 -53.54
C ILE A 832 32.24 25.99 -53.76
N HIS A 833 31.24 26.87 -53.93
CA HIS A 833 31.48 28.31 -54.10
C HIS A 833 31.43 29.03 -52.76
N VAL A 834 32.36 29.97 -52.55
CA VAL A 834 32.56 30.61 -51.25
C VAL A 834 32.35 32.14 -51.37
N LYS A 835 31.77 32.75 -50.34
CA LYS A 835 31.62 34.21 -50.24
C LYS A 835 33.00 34.82 -50.07
N GLU A 836 33.32 35.83 -50.89
CA GLU A 836 34.54 36.66 -50.80
C GLU A 836 35.90 35.92 -50.83
N ASP A 837 35.91 34.61 -51.09
CA ASP A 837 37.10 33.75 -51.11
C ASP A 837 37.12 32.86 -52.38
N TYR A 838 38.14 32.02 -52.55
CA TYR A 838 38.28 31.12 -53.70
C TYR A 838 37.40 29.87 -53.60
N ASP A 839 37.05 29.27 -54.74
CA ASP A 839 36.15 28.12 -54.79
C ASP A 839 36.91 26.79 -54.65
N SER A 840 36.20 25.68 -54.46
CA SER A 840 36.83 24.35 -54.36
C SER A 840 36.22 23.35 -55.33
N LEU A 841 36.90 23.17 -56.46
CA LEU A 841 36.68 22.08 -57.42
C LEU A 841 37.20 20.75 -56.84
N LEU A 842 36.29 19.81 -56.63
CA LEU A 842 36.51 18.51 -56.00
C LEU A 842 35.89 17.38 -56.84
N GLU A 843 36.47 16.19 -56.79
CA GLU A 843 35.89 14.97 -57.36
C GLU A 843 35.66 13.96 -56.22
N LEU A 844 34.39 13.60 -56.00
CA LEU A 844 33.91 12.77 -54.89
C LEU A 844 33.25 11.49 -55.41
N VAL A 845 33.64 10.34 -54.86
CA VAL A 845 32.98 9.06 -55.11
C VAL A 845 31.61 9.04 -54.42
N PHE A 846 31.51 9.50 -53.16
CA PHE A 846 30.30 9.46 -52.34
C PHE A 846 29.49 10.77 -52.35
N LYS A 847 29.67 11.59 -53.39
CA LYS A 847 29.04 12.92 -53.58
C LYS A 847 27.56 13.04 -53.15
N THR A 848 26.72 12.06 -53.48
CA THR A 848 25.29 12.05 -53.15
C THR A 848 25.04 12.16 -51.65
N GLU A 849 25.82 11.43 -50.85
CA GLU A 849 25.77 11.39 -49.39
C GLU A 849 26.38 12.64 -48.75
N PHE A 850 27.48 13.14 -49.33
CA PHE A 850 28.03 14.43 -48.95
C PHE A 850 27.01 15.57 -49.14
N LEU A 851 26.32 15.61 -50.27
CA LEU A 851 25.37 16.69 -50.60
C LEU A 851 24.15 16.71 -49.67
N ILE A 852 23.56 15.57 -49.30
CA ILE A 852 22.46 15.54 -48.32
C ILE A 852 22.95 15.98 -46.94
N ASN A 853 24.10 15.47 -46.47
CA ASN A 853 24.62 15.85 -45.15
C ASN A 853 24.99 17.34 -45.12
N LEU A 854 25.65 17.87 -46.15
CA LEU A 854 25.96 19.29 -46.28
C LEU A 854 24.69 20.15 -46.29
N SER A 855 23.67 19.76 -47.07
CA SER A 855 22.42 20.52 -47.18
C SER A 855 21.64 20.57 -45.86
N LYS A 856 21.59 19.45 -45.12
CA LYS A 856 21.00 19.41 -43.77
C LYS A 856 21.77 20.28 -42.78
N ARG A 857 23.11 20.13 -42.70
CA ARG A 857 23.97 20.98 -41.84
C ARG A 857 23.86 22.46 -42.18
N TYR A 858 23.79 22.81 -43.47
CA TYR A 858 23.66 24.19 -43.94
C TYR A 858 22.29 24.80 -43.56
N VAL A 859 21.19 24.04 -43.68
CA VAL A 859 19.86 24.48 -43.19
C VAL A 859 19.86 24.64 -41.67
N GLU A 860 20.42 23.67 -40.94
CA GLU A 860 20.47 23.69 -39.47
C GLU A 860 21.29 24.86 -38.91
N GLU A 861 22.41 25.25 -39.56
CA GLU A 861 23.28 26.35 -39.10
C GLU A 861 22.86 27.73 -39.64
N THR A 862 22.28 27.81 -40.85
CA THR A 862 21.99 29.10 -41.52
C THR A 862 20.50 29.47 -41.62
N GLY A 863 19.59 28.54 -41.36
CA GLY A 863 18.15 28.71 -41.58
C GLY A 863 17.72 28.74 -43.06
N HIS A 864 18.65 28.60 -44.01
CA HIS A 864 18.40 28.71 -45.44
C HIS A 864 18.70 27.41 -46.19
N ILE A 865 17.95 27.15 -47.27
CA ILE A 865 18.20 26.00 -48.14
C ILE A 865 19.48 26.23 -48.96
N LEU A 866 20.38 25.24 -48.97
CA LEU A 866 21.58 25.28 -49.80
C LEU A 866 21.20 25.31 -51.29
N ASN A 867 21.59 26.37 -51.99
CA ASN A 867 21.39 26.48 -53.43
C ASN A 867 22.35 25.53 -54.16
N ILE A 868 21.81 24.71 -55.08
CA ILE A 868 22.57 23.75 -55.89
C ILE A 868 22.24 24.00 -57.37
N LYS A 869 23.26 24.42 -58.14
CA LYS A 869 23.15 24.79 -59.56
C LYS A 869 23.65 23.67 -60.48
N PHE A 870 23.01 23.51 -61.64
CA PHE A 870 23.28 22.41 -62.58
C PHE A 870 23.55 22.93 -63.99
N SER A 871 24.81 22.86 -64.45
CA SER A 871 25.23 23.28 -65.80
C SER A 871 26.42 22.46 -66.26
N ASN A 872 26.48 22.13 -67.55
CA ASN A 872 27.64 21.44 -68.13
C ASN A 872 28.84 22.37 -68.36
N ASN A 873 28.63 23.68 -68.35
CA ASN A 873 29.71 24.66 -68.32
C ASN A 873 29.67 25.32 -66.93
N LEU A 874 30.72 25.12 -66.12
CA LEU A 874 30.85 25.72 -64.79
C LEU A 874 32.10 26.59 -64.73
N GLU A 875 31.99 27.73 -64.09
CA GLU A 875 33.12 28.64 -63.79
C GLU A 875 33.40 28.63 -62.28
N TYR A 876 34.66 28.71 -61.87
CA TYR A 876 35.05 28.81 -60.46
C TYR A 876 36.26 29.73 -60.22
N LYS A 877 36.28 30.39 -59.07
CA LYS A 877 37.37 31.29 -58.63
C LYS A 877 38.57 30.48 -58.15
N VAL A 878 39.79 30.77 -58.64
CA VAL A 878 41.01 30.12 -58.11
C VAL A 878 41.71 30.95 -57.04
N LYS A 879 42.41 30.28 -56.13
CA LYS A 879 43.20 30.92 -55.07
C LYS A 879 44.24 31.86 -55.66
N LYS A 880 44.28 33.10 -55.15
CA LYS A 880 45.33 34.08 -55.46
C LYS A 880 46.63 33.65 -54.78
N GLU A 881 47.68 33.45 -55.57
CA GLU A 881 49.01 33.02 -55.11
C GLU A 881 50.09 33.86 -55.80
N GLY A 882 50.69 34.79 -55.06
CA GLY A 882 51.73 35.71 -55.53
C GLY A 882 51.19 36.99 -56.18
N TRP A 883 52.09 37.72 -56.84
CA TRP A 883 51.80 38.93 -57.63
C TRP A 883 51.11 38.55 -58.95
N GLY A 884 49.81 38.27 -58.87
CA GLY A 884 48.95 38.00 -60.03
C GLY A 884 47.48 38.04 -59.62
N SER A 885 46.58 38.39 -60.56
CA SER A 885 45.15 38.49 -60.24
C SER A 885 44.51 37.12 -59.96
N GLY A 886 43.57 37.08 -59.02
CA GLY A 886 42.77 35.91 -58.69
C GLY A 886 41.67 35.68 -59.74
N GLY A 887 42.07 35.23 -60.92
CA GLY A 887 41.14 34.95 -62.01
C GLY A 887 40.25 33.72 -61.79
N THR A 888 39.38 33.46 -62.75
CA THR A 888 38.52 32.28 -62.79
C THR A 888 39.10 31.16 -63.66
N ARG A 889 38.45 30.00 -63.62
CA ARG A 889 38.69 28.82 -64.45
C ARG A 889 37.36 28.21 -64.85
N GLU A 890 37.32 27.60 -66.02
CA GLU A 890 36.14 26.90 -66.53
C GLU A 890 36.35 25.39 -66.55
N ILE A 891 35.26 24.66 -66.41
CA ILE A 891 35.19 23.22 -66.61
C ILE A 891 33.96 22.89 -67.47
N HIS A 892 34.21 22.27 -68.62
CA HIS A 892 33.21 21.97 -69.65
C HIS A 892 32.99 20.45 -69.68
N PHE A 893 31.75 20.01 -69.49
CA PHE A 893 31.34 18.62 -69.37
C PHE A 893 30.66 18.16 -70.67
N ILE A 894 31.36 17.30 -71.41
CA ILE A 894 30.99 16.84 -72.75
C ILE A 894 30.56 15.37 -72.66
N GLN A 895 29.44 15.02 -73.29
CA GLN A 895 28.94 13.65 -73.30
C GLN A 895 29.62 12.83 -74.42
N MET A 896 29.95 11.58 -74.13
CA MET A 896 30.43 10.58 -75.10
C MET A 896 29.39 9.49 -75.28
N GLU A 897 29.33 8.90 -76.47
CA GLU A 897 28.39 7.83 -76.79
C GLU A 897 28.88 6.45 -76.29
N TYR A 898 30.17 6.13 -76.50
CA TYR A 898 30.66 4.74 -76.43
C TYR A 898 31.81 4.46 -75.44
N ARG A 899 32.04 5.28 -74.40
CA ARG A 899 33.11 5.03 -73.40
C ARG A 899 32.71 5.31 -71.95
N ASN A 900 32.89 4.31 -71.08
CA ASN A 900 32.58 4.36 -69.64
C ASN A 900 33.66 5.00 -68.74
N LYS A 901 34.78 5.46 -69.29
CA LYS A 901 35.90 6.04 -68.52
C LYS A 901 36.04 7.53 -68.82
N GLU A 902 36.04 8.34 -67.77
CA GLU A 902 36.22 9.79 -67.85
C GLU A 902 37.56 10.15 -68.51
N ILE A 903 37.55 11.09 -69.46
CA ILE A 903 38.75 11.64 -70.09
C ILE A 903 38.87 13.11 -69.72
N LEU A 904 40.08 13.56 -69.37
CA LEU A 904 40.40 14.92 -68.96
C LEU A 904 41.43 15.52 -69.93
N LYS A 905 41.15 16.68 -70.53
CA LYS A 905 42.15 17.47 -71.26
C LYS A 905 42.03 18.95 -70.90
N THR A 906 43.16 19.56 -70.56
CA THR A 906 43.25 21.00 -70.28
C THR A 906 43.49 21.79 -71.56
N SER A 907 42.73 22.86 -71.78
CA SER A 907 42.99 23.87 -72.82
C SER A 907 43.08 25.25 -72.15
N GLY A 908 44.31 25.71 -71.88
CA GLY A 908 44.57 26.99 -71.22
C GLY A 908 43.88 27.13 -69.85
N LYS A 909 42.81 27.93 -69.78
CA LYS A 909 42.00 28.18 -68.58
C LYS A 909 40.81 27.21 -68.41
N ILE A 910 40.59 26.30 -69.37
CA ILE A 910 39.43 25.41 -69.44
C ILE A 910 39.88 23.95 -69.19
N LEU A 911 39.14 23.22 -68.36
CA LEU A 911 39.24 21.76 -68.25
C LEU A 911 38.07 21.11 -68.98
N ASN A 912 38.35 20.40 -70.07
CA ASN A 912 37.35 19.60 -70.77
C ASN A 912 37.28 18.21 -70.13
N VAL A 913 36.07 17.78 -69.78
CA VAL A 913 35.77 16.51 -69.12
C VAL A 913 34.77 15.74 -69.99
N TRP A 914 35.22 14.64 -70.60
CA TRP A 914 34.36 13.77 -71.40
C TRP A 914 33.84 12.61 -70.56
N ILE A 915 32.52 12.38 -70.57
CA ILE A 915 31.82 11.41 -69.71
C ILE A 915 30.86 10.56 -70.56
N GLY A 916 30.85 9.23 -70.36
CA GLY A 916 29.89 8.32 -71.00
C GLY A 916 28.45 8.47 -70.47
N PRO A 917 27.45 7.82 -71.11
CA PRO A 917 26.05 8.04 -70.80
C PRO A 917 25.65 7.40 -69.45
N GLY A 918 24.98 8.20 -68.60
CA GLY A 918 24.47 7.74 -67.31
C GLY A 918 23.12 7.03 -67.37
N LEU A 919 22.58 6.70 -66.20
CA LEU A 919 21.14 6.46 -66.08
C LEU A 919 20.41 7.82 -66.11
N PRO A 920 19.19 7.91 -66.68
CA PRO A 920 18.42 9.16 -66.76
C PRO A 920 18.34 9.93 -65.45
N CYS A 921 18.28 11.26 -65.52
CA CYS A 921 18.20 12.13 -64.34
C CYS A 921 16.93 11.90 -63.48
N THR A 922 15.90 11.28 -64.05
CA THR A 922 14.66 10.83 -63.39
C THR A 922 14.77 9.44 -62.74
N THR A 923 15.94 8.80 -62.72
CA THR A 923 16.11 7.47 -62.12
C THR A 923 16.16 7.54 -60.60
N ASN A 924 15.08 7.09 -59.96
CA ASN A 924 14.99 6.95 -58.49
C ASN A 924 15.62 5.62 -58.02
N PRO A 925 15.98 5.44 -56.73
CA PRO A 925 16.34 4.14 -56.18
C PRO A 925 15.14 3.20 -56.22
N ASN A 926 15.34 1.93 -56.58
CA ASN A 926 14.26 0.95 -56.56
C ASN A 926 13.80 0.70 -55.11
N ILE A 927 12.52 0.98 -54.84
CA ILE A 927 11.85 0.69 -53.57
C ILE A 927 11.46 -0.81 -53.49
N THR A 928 11.28 -1.47 -54.65
CA THR A 928 10.75 -2.84 -54.75
C THR A 928 11.68 -3.79 -55.52
N LYS A 929 12.66 -4.40 -54.83
CA LYS A 929 13.27 -5.74 -55.08
C LYS A 929 14.47 -6.02 -54.14
N ALA A 930 14.28 -5.85 -52.83
CA ALA A 930 15.27 -6.18 -51.80
C ALA A 930 14.97 -7.52 -51.07
N THR A 931 14.30 -8.44 -51.77
CA THR A 931 13.97 -9.80 -51.32
C THR A 931 14.25 -10.76 -52.48
N THR A 932 14.68 -11.99 -52.18
CA THR A 932 14.95 -13.08 -53.15
C THR A 932 15.90 -12.74 -54.31
N SER A 933 17.20 -12.60 -54.02
CA SER A 933 18.28 -13.21 -54.85
C SER A 933 19.64 -13.20 -54.14
N THR A 934 19.84 -14.12 -53.18
CA THR A 934 21.19 -14.43 -52.64
C THR A 934 21.21 -15.86 -52.09
N LYS A 935 20.92 -16.85 -52.93
CA LYS A 935 20.94 -18.27 -52.54
C LYS A 935 21.46 -19.19 -53.66
N GLN A 936 22.63 -18.86 -54.21
CA GLN A 936 23.51 -19.75 -54.98
C GLN A 936 24.89 -19.10 -55.15
N GLN A 937 25.89 -19.91 -55.54
CA GLN A 937 27.27 -19.50 -55.86
C GLN A 937 28.08 -18.81 -54.75
N TYR A 938 28.38 -19.57 -53.70
CA TYR A 938 29.77 -19.71 -53.22
C TYR A 938 29.93 -21.12 -52.63
N ASN A 939 30.22 -22.11 -53.47
CA ASN A 939 30.63 -23.44 -53.02
C ASN A 939 31.40 -24.22 -54.10
N THR A 940 32.63 -23.77 -54.42
CA THR A 940 33.63 -24.56 -55.15
C THR A 940 35.02 -23.93 -55.00
N LEU A 941 35.92 -24.58 -54.25
CA LEU A 941 37.33 -24.84 -54.61
C LEU A 941 38.11 -25.43 -53.42
N LYS A 942 38.30 -26.75 -53.43
CA LYS A 942 39.50 -27.52 -53.00
C LYS A 942 39.99 -27.42 -51.53
N ASN A 943 40.63 -28.45 -50.93
CA ASN A 943 40.71 -29.89 -51.23
C ASN A 943 41.28 -30.62 -49.98
N SER A 944 40.69 -31.75 -49.57
CA SER A 944 41.41 -32.84 -48.87
C SER A 944 40.55 -34.11 -48.81
N HIS A 945 40.99 -35.15 -49.53
CA HIS A 945 40.53 -36.54 -49.44
C HIS A 945 41.22 -37.26 -48.23
N PRO A 946 40.99 -38.57 -47.92
CA PRO A 946 40.26 -39.63 -48.67
C PRO A 946 39.36 -40.60 -47.85
N PHE A 947 38.83 -41.60 -48.58
CA PHE A 947 38.48 -42.99 -48.17
C PHE A 947 37.10 -43.39 -47.58
N SER A 948 36.33 -44.12 -48.42
CA SER A 948 35.60 -45.41 -48.23
C SER A 948 34.69 -45.67 -47.00
N ALA A 949 33.59 -46.44 -47.07
CA ALA A 949 33.00 -47.33 -48.11
C ALA A 949 31.44 -47.31 -48.00
N VAL A 950 30.62 -47.63 -49.02
CA VAL A 950 30.09 -48.98 -49.39
C VAL A 950 29.73 -49.82 -48.15
N ASN A 951 28.52 -50.34 -47.90
CA ASN A 951 27.33 -50.68 -48.72
C ASN A 951 26.02 -50.31 -47.93
N LEU A 952 24.76 -50.66 -48.23
CA LEU A 952 24.12 -51.69 -49.06
C LEU A 952 22.67 -51.24 -49.43
N GLN A 953 22.03 -51.88 -50.43
CA GLN A 953 20.63 -51.64 -50.84
C GLN A 953 19.67 -52.75 -50.39
N SER A 954 18.42 -52.40 -50.07
CA SER A 954 17.25 -53.24 -50.40
C SER A 954 15.92 -52.45 -50.33
N GLY A 955 15.01 -52.77 -51.25
CA GLY A 955 13.56 -52.45 -51.21
C GLY A 955 12.76 -53.76 -51.36
N PRO A 956 11.51 -53.79 -51.89
CA PRO A 956 10.75 -52.69 -52.52
C PRO A 956 9.23 -52.64 -52.15
N ASN A 957 8.47 -51.83 -52.92
CA ASN A 957 6.98 -51.75 -53.04
C ASN A 957 6.19 -51.14 -51.84
N ARG A 958 5.42 -50.03 -51.99
CA ARG A 958 4.23 -49.72 -52.84
C ARG A 958 2.97 -50.45 -52.36
N SER A 959 1.82 -49.81 -52.08
CA SER A 959 1.11 -48.71 -52.79
C SER A 959 0.59 -47.61 -51.80
N ILE A 960 -0.22 -46.56 -52.09
CA ILE A 960 -1.27 -46.21 -53.09
C ILE A 960 -1.11 -44.74 -53.62
N GLN A 961 -1.82 -44.40 -54.70
CA GLN A 961 -1.73 -43.17 -55.53
C GLN A 961 -2.29 -41.88 -54.89
N LYS A 962 -1.82 -40.69 -55.36
CA LYS A 962 -2.58 -39.42 -55.38
C LYS A 962 -2.16 -38.45 -56.51
N THR A 963 -3.16 -37.86 -57.17
CA THR A 963 -3.14 -36.86 -58.27
C THR A 963 -4.58 -36.37 -58.47
N THR A 964 -4.95 -35.14 -58.86
CA THR A 964 -4.31 -33.80 -58.93
C THR A 964 -5.44 -32.76 -58.60
N ARG A 965 -5.61 -31.48 -59.03
CA ARG A 965 -4.92 -30.50 -59.91
C ARG A 965 -5.39 -29.06 -59.50
N SER A 966 -4.49 -28.08 -59.37
CA SER A 966 -4.80 -26.61 -59.36
C SER A 966 -5.77 -26.13 -58.23
N VAL A 967 -6.03 -24.83 -57.93
CA VAL A 967 -6.08 -23.58 -58.73
C VAL A 967 -5.59 -22.34 -57.94
N ILE A 968 -4.79 -21.51 -58.65
CA ILE A 968 -4.66 -20.02 -58.71
C ILE A 968 -5.09 -19.14 -57.49
N THR A 969 -4.35 -18.04 -57.31
CA THR A 969 -4.80 -16.86 -56.55
C THR A 969 -4.46 -15.59 -57.33
N GLU A 970 -5.41 -14.68 -57.54
CA GLU A 970 -5.15 -13.36 -58.13
C GLU A 970 -6.06 -12.26 -57.56
N GLN A 971 -5.48 -11.05 -57.52
CA GLN A 971 -6.10 -9.70 -57.47
C GLN A 971 -7.13 -9.34 -56.37
N ASN A 972 -6.98 -8.12 -55.84
CA ASN A 972 -8.06 -7.42 -55.12
C ASN A 972 -7.79 -5.90 -55.07
N GLN A 973 -8.58 -5.12 -55.80
CA GLN A 973 -8.76 -3.67 -55.68
C GLN A 973 -10.15 -3.28 -56.23
N ILE A 974 -10.58 -2.06 -55.93
CA ILE A 974 -11.84 -1.40 -56.36
C ILE A 974 -13.07 -1.80 -55.50
N LEU A 975 -14.03 -0.86 -55.43
CA LEU A 975 -15.07 -0.73 -54.41
C LEU A 975 -16.47 -1.13 -54.92
N ASP A 976 -17.41 -1.16 -53.95
CA ASP A 976 -18.76 -0.58 -54.01
C ASP A 976 -19.97 -1.50 -54.32
N ARG A 977 -21.04 -1.36 -53.49
CA ARG A 977 -22.44 -1.87 -53.68
C ARG A 977 -22.61 -3.41 -53.70
N LYS A 978 -23.71 -4.06 -53.28
CA LYS A 978 -25.06 -3.74 -52.74
C LYS A 978 -25.61 -5.04 -52.05
N LEU A 979 -26.83 -5.28 -51.53
CA LEU A 979 -28.17 -4.65 -51.49
C LEU A 979 -28.96 -5.19 -50.24
N ASN A 980 -30.07 -4.53 -49.90
CA ASN A 980 -31.35 -4.94 -49.24
C ASN A 980 -31.72 -6.43 -49.02
N ASN A 981 -32.67 -6.81 -48.13
CA ASN A 981 -33.65 -6.10 -47.26
C ASN A 981 -33.40 -6.50 -45.76
N VAL A 982 -34.25 -6.41 -44.71
CA VAL A 982 -35.71 -6.15 -44.48
C VAL A 982 -35.90 -5.38 -43.14
N SER A 983 -37.12 -4.96 -42.81
CA SER A 983 -37.55 -4.10 -41.66
C SER A 983 -38.65 -4.81 -40.82
N PRO A 984 -39.45 -4.21 -39.88
CA PRO A 984 -39.57 -2.80 -39.37
C PRO A 984 -39.65 -2.75 -37.80
N PRO A 985 -40.23 -1.73 -37.08
CA PRO A 985 -40.69 -0.37 -37.43
C PRO A 985 -40.24 0.82 -36.52
N ASN A 986 -40.23 2.04 -37.11
CA ASN A 986 -40.60 3.43 -36.69
C ASN A 986 -40.71 3.85 -35.18
N THR A 987 -40.54 5.12 -34.76
CA THR A 987 -40.92 6.44 -35.38
C THR A 987 -40.05 7.66 -34.95
N ASN A 988 -39.84 8.63 -35.87
CA ASN A 988 -39.80 10.13 -35.82
C ASN A 988 -39.28 10.89 -34.55
N VAL A 989 -38.71 12.11 -34.60
CA VAL A 989 -39.02 13.36 -35.36
C VAL A 989 -37.73 14.17 -35.75
N SER A 990 -37.88 15.17 -36.62
CA SER A 990 -36.85 15.98 -37.33
C SER A 990 -36.27 17.22 -36.61
N GLY A 991 -35.08 17.67 -37.04
CA GLY A 991 -34.67 19.09 -37.00
C GLY A 991 -33.15 19.36 -36.97
N GLU A 992 -32.59 20.01 -38.00
CA GLU A 992 -31.23 20.58 -38.02
C GLU A 992 -31.31 22.08 -38.43
N PRO A 993 -30.36 22.93 -38.00
CA PRO A 993 -29.42 23.45 -39.00
C PRO A 993 -27.95 23.52 -38.56
N THR A 994 -27.07 23.57 -39.55
CA THR A 994 -25.62 23.37 -39.45
C THR A 994 -24.83 24.63 -39.07
N PHE A 995 -23.64 24.49 -38.46
CA PHE A 995 -22.60 25.52 -38.42
C PHE A 995 -21.18 24.94 -38.61
N GLN A 996 -20.31 25.69 -39.31
CA GLN A 996 -18.95 25.28 -39.66
C GLN A 996 -17.87 26.13 -38.93
N LEU A 997 -16.68 25.54 -38.74
CA LEU A 997 -15.49 26.20 -38.20
C LEU A 997 -14.50 26.58 -39.31
N PRO A 998 -13.95 27.82 -39.31
CA PRO A 998 -12.74 28.16 -40.05
C PRO A 998 -11.54 28.54 -39.15
N VAL A 999 -10.34 28.44 -39.71
CA VAL A 999 -9.03 28.64 -39.05
C VAL A 999 -8.35 29.92 -39.53
N LYS A 1000 -7.61 30.64 -38.66
CA LYS A 1000 -6.38 31.39 -39.05
C LYS A 1000 -5.49 31.87 -37.89
N LYS A 1001 -4.29 32.34 -38.25
CA LYS A 1001 -3.23 32.91 -37.41
C LYS A 1001 -2.98 34.39 -37.79
N ILE A 1002 -2.08 35.03 -37.02
CA ILE A 1002 -1.21 36.19 -37.31
C ILE A 1002 -1.54 37.44 -36.48
N SER A 1003 -0.47 38.10 -36.05
CA SER A 1003 -0.38 39.28 -35.17
C SER A 1003 -0.01 40.54 -35.95
N THR A 1004 -0.41 41.75 -35.50
CA THR A 1004 0.46 42.97 -35.45
C THR A 1004 -0.21 44.22 -34.85
N VAL A 1005 0.59 45.00 -34.09
CA VAL A 1005 0.66 46.49 -34.08
C VAL A 1005 -0.38 47.33 -33.28
N ASN A 1006 0.18 48.40 -32.68
CA ASN A 1006 -0.38 49.52 -31.86
C ASN A 1006 -0.63 50.77 -32.79
N PRO A 1007 -1.31 51.90 -32.41
CA PRO A 1007 -1.00 52.67 -31.18
C PRO A 1007 -2.09 53.60 -30.55
N SER A 1008 -1.74 54.21 -29.39
CA SER A 1008 -2.04 55.57 -28.85
C SER A 1008 -3.33 56.34 -29.23
N ASN A 1009 -3.95 57.16 -28.36
CA ASN A 1009 -3.28 58.24 -27.61
C ASN A 1009 -4.15 58.95 -26.53
N THR A 1010 -3.51 59.53 -25.49
CA THR A 1010 -3.94 60.69 -24.62
C THR A 1010 -5.25 60.60 -23.78
N LEU A 1011 -5.42 61.21 -22.58
CA LEU A 1011 -4.73 62.25 -21.76
C LEU A 1011 -5.02 61.95 -20.23
N HIS A 1012 -4.80 62.69 -19.11
CA HIS A 1012 -4.27 64.03 -18.76
C HIS A 1012 -3.77 64.13 -17.25
N THR A 1013 -3.89 65.32 -16.64
CA THR A 1013 -3.79 65.80 -15.22
C THR A 1013 -3.95 64.78 -14.08
N SER A 1014 -3.08 64.62 -13.05
CA SER A 1014 -2.40 65.54 -12.07
C SER A 1014 -3.21 65.79 -10.77
N THR A 1015 -2.68 65.86 -9.54
CA THR A 1015 -1.36 66.33 -9.02
C THR A 1015 -0.74 65.50 -7.85
N GLU A 1016 0.44 65.93 -7.37
CA GLU A 1016 1.36 65.34 -6.37
C GLU A 1016 0.87 65.44 -4.88
N THR A 1017 1.48 64.90 -3.80
CA THR A 1017 2.92 64.74 -3.35
C THR A 1017 3.20 63.38 -2.67
N LYS A 1018 4.34 62.67 -2.88
CA LYS A 1018 5.73 62.82 -2.33
C LYS A 1018 5.81 62.65 -0.80
N GLU A 1019 6.76 61.92 -0.18
CA GLU A 1019 8.20 61.64 -0.44
C GLU A 1019 8.53 60.11 -0.38
N LYS A 1020 9.41 59.47 -1.19
CA LYS A 1020 10.90 59.51 -1.40
C LYS A 1020 11.72 58.78 -0.30
N LYS A 1021 12.86 58.09 -0.55
CA LYS A 1021 13.83 58.02 -1.69
C LYS A 1021 14.62 56.66 -1.64
N GLN A 1022 14.85 55.91 -2.75
CA GLN A 1022 16.07 55.85 -3.61
C GLN A 1022 17.36 55.20 -2.98
N ILE A 1023 18.30 54.52 -3.71
CA ILE A 1023 18.43 54.20 -5.16
C ILE A 1023 19.26 52.92 -5.46
N THR A 1024 19.14 52.44 -6.71
CA THR A 1024 19.79 51.28 -7.38
C THR A 1024 21.30 51.39 -7.69
N LYS A 1025 22.00 50.24 -7.83
CA LYS A 1025 22.69 49.80 -9.09
C LYS A 1025 23.36 48.41 -9.03
N GLN A 1026 23.52 47.80 -10.22
CA GLN A 1026 24.34 46.59 -10.55
C GLN A 1026 25.76 47.04 -11.04
N PRO A 1027 26.72 46.22 -11.59
CA PRO A 1027 26.63 44.81 -12.05
C PRO A 1027 27.89 43.88 -12.04
N ARG A 1028 27.66 42.61 -12.49
CA ARG A 1028 28.51 41.76 -13.39
C ARG A 1028 29.68 40.89 -12.85
N LYS A 1029 29.80 39.70 -13.50
CA LYS A 1029 31.00 38.92 -13.93
C LYS A 1029 31.57 37.71 -13.11
N ILE A 1030 31.46 36.52 -13.75
CA ILE A 1030 32.55 35.61 -14.19
C ILE A 1030 33.15 34.48 -13.28
N GLN A 1031 33.26 33.29 -13.91
CA GLN A 1031 34.19 32.15 -13.77
C GLN A 1031 34.13 31.09 -12.63
N ASN A 1032 34.43 29.87 -13.12
CA ASN A 1032 34.82 28.63 -12.43
C ASN A 1032 35.95 28.81 -11.40
N ASN A 1033 35.94 27.98 -10.35
CA ASN A 1033 36.85 26.83 -10.20
C ASN A 1033 36.42 25.98 -8.98
N GLY A 1034 37.06 24.84 -8.71
CA GLY A 1034 36.79 24.04 -7.51
C GLY A 1034 37.82 22.92 -7.28
N VAL A 1035 37.81 22.34 -6.06
CA VAL A 1035 38.71 21.26 -5.56
C VAL A 1035 40.16 21.77 -5.35
N PRO A 1036 40.98 21.32 -4.34
CA PRO A 1036 40.89 20.21 -3.37
C PRO A 1036 40.61 20.66 -1.91
N LEU A 1037 40.41 19.84 -0.86
CA LEU A 1037 40.63 18.40 -0.53
C LEU A 1037 41.89 18.08 0.30
N MET A 1038 41.65 17.69 1.57
CA MET A 1038 42.43 16.81 2.48
C MET A 1038 43.77 17.31 3.07
N GLY A 1039 43.82 17.45 4.40
CA GLY A 1039 44.99 17.94 5.18
C GLY A 1039 46.03 16.88 5.58
N MET A 1040 46.94 17.26 6.50
CA MET A 1040 47.81 16.37 7.31
C MET A 1040 48.40 17.14 8.52
N TYR A 1041 48.96 16.40 9.48
CA TYR A 1041 49.46 16.84 10.79
C TYR A 1041 50.75 17.68 10.77
N THR A 1042 50.93 18.48 11.83
CA THR A 1042 52.13 18.39 12.71
C THR A 1042 51.79 18.84 14.14
N ASN A 1043 52.44 18.23 15.14
CA ASN A 1043 52.47 18.62 16.55
C ASN A 1043 53.82 18.17 17.12
N PRO A 1044 54.51 18.99 17.92
CA PRO A 1044 55.06 18.44 19.17
C PRO A 1044 55.12 19.46 20.34
N ASN A 1045 54.60 19.10 21.51
CA ASN A 1045 55.45 18.74 22.66
C ASN A 1045 54.65 18.33 23.91
N ASP A 1046 55.30 17.48 24.71
CA ASP A 1046 55.17 17.20 26.15
C ASP A 1046 53.82 16.85 26.80
N VAL A 1047 53.79 15.59 27.27
CA VAL A 1047 52.91 15.02 28.29
C VAL A 1047 53.83 14.17 29.19
N PRO A 1048 53.53 13.96 30.48
CA PRO A 1048 52.98 12.64 30.82
C PRO A 1048 52.05 12.58 32.05
N ARG A 1049 50.95 11.81 31.90
CA ARG A 1049 50.44 10.74 32.80
C ARG A 1049 50.28 10.97 34.32
N ALA A 1050 49.38 10.28 35.03
CA ALA A 1050 48.16 9.53 34.71
C ALA A 1050 47.50 9.11 36.05
N GLY A 1051 46.18 8.87 36.07
CA GLY A 1051 45.49 8.31 37.24
C GLY A 1051 44.04 7.91 36.94
N LEU A 1052 43.61 6.75 37.42
CA LEU A 1052 42.23 6.25 37.32
C LEU A 1052 41.39 6.73 38.51
N LEU A 1053 40.11 6.31 38.53
CA LEU A 1053 39.13 6.42 39.64
C LEU A 1053 38.41 7.78 39.71
N LYS A 1054 37.13 7.88 40.11
CA LYS A 1054 36.13 6.87 40.52
C LYS A 1054 34.71 7.44 40.28
N PHE A 1055 33.68 6.58 40.22
CA PHE A 1055 32.29 7.03 40.39
C PHE A 1055 32.06 7.48 41.85
N PRO A 1056 31.16 8.45 42.12
CA PRO A 1056 30.69 8.71 43.48
C PRO A 1056 29.86 7.52 44.00
N PRO A 1057 29.93 7.19 45.31
CA PRO A 1057 29.14 6.12 45.91
C PRO A 1057 27.68 6.56 46.19
N PRO A 1058 26.74 5.61 46.38
CA PRO A 1058 25.40 5.93 46.87
C PRO A 1058 25.45 6.32 48.37
N PRO A 1059 24.55 7.20 48.84
CA PRO A 1059 24.33 7.42 50.27
C PRO A 1059 23.53 6.25 50.86
N SER A 1060 23.89 5.83 52.08
CA SER A 1060 23.23 4.74 52.82
C SER A 1060 22.87 5.17 54.25
N GLU A 1061 21.68 4.75 54.67
CA GLU A 1061 21.09 4.82 56.02
C GLU A 1061 20.48 6.15 56.53
N PRO A 1062 19.46 6.10 57.42
CA PRO A 1062 18.55 7.22 57.67
C PRO A 1062 18.59 7.81 59.11
N PRO A 1063 18.04 9.03 59.33
CA PRO A 1063 17.76 9.57 60.67
C PRO A 1063 16.54 8.92 61.35
N PRO A 1064 16.41 9.01 62.70
CA PRO A 1064 15.51 8.17 63.50
C PRO A 1064 14.06 8.68 63.64
N PRO A 1065 13.11 7.80 64.04
CA PRO A 1065 11.69 8.15 64.23
C PRO A 1065 11.36 8.75 65.61
N GLN A 1066 10.45 9.72 65.66
CA GLN A 1066 9.80 10.19 66.90
C GLN A 1066 8.27 10.36 66.76
N THR A 1067 7.56 9.32 67.21
CA THR A 1067 6.25 9.32 67.91
C THR A 1067 5.24 10.46 67.73
N PRO A 1068 4.01 10.14 67.29
CA PRO A 1068 2.77 10.78 67.73
C PRO A 1068 2.20 10.13 69.00
N LEU A 1069 1.55 10.92 69.86
CA LEU A 1069 0.72 10.52 71.01
C LEU A 1069 -0.54 11.41 71.00
N ALA A 1070 -1.75 10.99 71.38
CA ALA A 1070 -2.23 9.71 71.93
C ALA A 1070 -3.71 9.43 71.53
N HIS A 1071 -4.26 8.27 71.92
CA HIS A 1071 -5.67 7.86 71.74
C HIS A 1071 -6.63 8.49 72.81
N PRO A 1072 -7.97 8.27 72.77
CA PRO A 1072 -8.63 6.96 73.00
C PRO A 1072 -9.66 6.56 71.90
N GLY A 1073 -10.11 5.31 71.73
CA GLY A 1073 -9.70 4.04 72.36
C GLY A 1073 -10.85 3.25 73.01
N PHE A 1074 -11.13 2.02 72.54
CA PHE A 1074 -11.88 0.98 73.29
C PHE A 1074 -11.48 -0.44 72.82
N ARG A 1075 -11.67 -1.47 73.66
CA ARG A 1075 -11.17 -2.84 73.49
C ARG A 1075 -12.28 -3.90 73.40
N LEU A 1076 -11.93 -5.09 72.90
CA LEU A 1076 -12.48 -6.37 73.35
C LEU A 1076 -11.33 -7.32 73.80
N PRO A 1077 -11.57 -8.26 74.73
CA PRO A 1077 -10.54 -9.14 75.31
C PRO A 1077 -10.43 -10.52 74.59
N PRO A 1078 -9.31 -11.26 74.78
CA PRO A 1078 -9.12 -12.64 74.33
C PRO A 1078 -9.54 -13.68 75.41
N ILE A 1079 -9.55 -14.99 75.06
CA ILE A 1079 -9.05 -16.11 75.92
C ILE A 1079 -9.07 -17.48 75.18
N ASP A 1080 -7.89 -18.12 75.20
CA ASP A 1080 -7.52 -19.55 75.28
C ASP A 1080 -8.08 -20.66 74.36
N SER A 1081 -7.65 -21.90 74.68
CA SER A 1081 -7.41 -23.04 73.79
C SER A 1081 -7.91 -24.37 74.38
N ASN A 1082 -7.75 -25.46 73.62
CA ASN A 1082 -8.23 -26.84 73.91
C ASN A 1082 -9.76 -26.99 73.74
N ASP A 1083 -10.34 -28.19 73.58
CA ASP A 1083 -9.79 -29.54 73.74
C ASP A 1083 -10.33 -30.55 72.69
N ARG A 1084 -10.06 -31.85 72.90
CA ARG A 1084 -10.33 -32.98 71.99
C ARG A 1084 -11.67 -33.69 72.21
N MET A 1085 -12.04 -34.44 71.15
CA MET A 1085 -12.66 -35.78 71.17
C MET A 1085 -14.20 -35.96 71.29
N ASN A 1086 -14.68 -36.84 70.39
CA ASN A 1086 -15.66 -37.92 70.60
C ASN A 1086 -17.19 -37.67 70.59
N ASN A 1087 -17.79 -38.14 69.48
CA ASN A 1087 -18.73 -39.28 69.41
C ASN A 1087 -20.28 -39.14 69.58
N ILE A 1088 -20.96 -39.69 68.56
CA ILE A 1088 -22.04 -40.71 68.62
C ILE A 1088 -23.53 -40.29 68.78
N LYS A 1089 -24.28 -40.46 67.67
CA LYS A 1089 -25.70 -40.90 67.52
C LYS A 1089 -26.81 -40.01 68.16
N ASP A 1090 -28.13 -40.16 67.92
CA ASP A 1090 -29.02 -41.18 67.29
C ASP A 1090 -30.13 -40.44 66.45
N VAL A 1091 -30.58 -40.85 65.23
CA VAL A 1091 -31.46 -41.98 64.78
C VAL A 1091 -32.99 -41.71 64.84
N LYS A 1092 -33.74 -42.22 63.82
CA LYS A 1092 -35.22 -42.20 63.55
C LYS A 1092 -35.77 -40.97 62.78
N HIS A 1093 -36.81 -41.06 61.90
CA HIS A 1093 -37.42 -42.22 61.21
C HIS A 1093 -38.29 -41.81 59.97
N ASN A 1094 -38.03 -42.46 58.81
CA ASN A 1094 -38.95 -43.32 58.02
C ASN A 1094 -40.34 -42.86 57.47
N LYS A 1095 -40.65 -43.31 56.22
CA LYS A 1095 -41.95 -43.36 55.48
C LYS A 1095 -42.54 -42.04 54.92
N GLY A 1096 -43.29 -42.04 53.79
CA GLY A 1096 -43.64 -43.16 52.90
C GLY A 1096 -44.43 -42.80 51.62
N MET A 1097 -44.50 -43.77 50.69
CA MET A 1097 -45.05 -43.76 49.31
C MET A 1097 -46.51 -43.30 49.10
N GLN A 1098 -46.86 -42.84 47.88
CA GLN A 1098 -47.75 -43.61 46.96
C GLN A 1098 -47.81 -43.07 45.49
N THR A 1099 -48.55 -43.77 44.61
CA THR A 1099 -48.47 -43.74 43.13
C THR A 1099 -49.84 -43.73 42.43
N VAL A 1100 -49.92 -43.30 41.15
CA VAL A 1100 -50.89 -43.67 40.05
C VAL A 1100 -50.49 -42.82 38.80
N ILE A 1101 -50.04 -43.33 37.65
CA ILE A 1101 -50.64 -44.16 36.56
C ILE A 1101 -51.53 -43.36 35.57
N GLY A 1102 -51.20 -43.35 34.26
CA GLY A 1102 -52.02 -42.72 33.18
C GLY A 1102 -51.44 -42.80 31.74
N GLN A 1103 -52.08 -43.61 30.89
CA GLN A 1103 -51.82 -43.95 29.46
C GLN A 1103 -51.75 -42.75 28.47
N VAL A 1104 -50.93 -42.70 27.39
CA VAL A 1104 -50.75 -43.52 26.15
C VAL A 1104 -51.72 -43.20 24.99
N VAL A 1105 -51.16 -42.75 23.84
CA VAL A 1105 -51.73 -42.85 22.47
C VAL A 1105 -50.58 -43.08 21.46
N ASN A 1106 -50.80 -43.92 20.42
CA ASN A 1106 -49.85 -44.26 19.35
C ASN A 1106 -50.48 -44.06 17.95
N LYS A 1107 -49.65 -43.80 16.91
CA LYS A 1107 -49.95 -43.97 15.46
C LYS A 1107 -48.68 -43.69 14.61
N THR A 1108 -48.41 -44.31 13.45
CA THR A 1108 -48.11 -45.74 13.13
C THR A 1108 -47.75 -45.89 11.64
N GLY A 1109 -46.70 -46.67 11.31
CA GLY A 1109 -46.36 -47.19 9.97
C GLY A 1109 -45.53 -46.28 9.03
N ASP A 1110 -44.85 -46.77 7.97
CA ASP A 1110 -44.43 -48.13 7.54
C ASP A 1110 -43.60 -48.00 6.23
N ASN A 1111 -42.74 -48.91 5.70
CA ASN A 1111 -42.06 -50.14 6.16
C ASN A 1111 -40.88 -50.51 5.19
N ASN A 1112 -40.06 -51.52 5.53
CA ASN A 1112 -39.14 -52.31 4.66
C ASN A 1112 -37.95 -51.61 3.91
N SER A 1113 -36.78 -52.23 3.65
CA SER A 1113 -36.21 -53.54 4.11
C SER A 1113 -34.70 -53.73 3.77
N ARG A 1114 -33.91 -54.27 4.71
CA ARG A 1114 -32.56 -54.95 4.56
C ARG A 1114 -31.40 -54.09 3.98
N VAL A 1115 -30.10 -54.23 4.31
CA VAL A 1115 -29.22 -55.36 4.73
C VAL A 1115 -28.17 -54.89 5.79
N VAL A 1116 -27.54 -55.82 6.52
CA VAL A 1116 -26.45 -55.65 7.54
C VAL A 1116 -25.40 -56.75 7.27
N PRO A 1117 -24.05 -56.54 7.23
CA PRO A 1117 -23.18 -56.23 8.39
C PRO A 1117 -21.94 -55.33 8.06
N PRO A 1118 -20.89 -55.14 8.91
CA PRO A 1118 -20.67 -55.58 10.30
C PRO A 1118 -20.35 -54.45 11.31
N ASN A 1119 -20.21 -54.82 12.59
CA ASN A 1119 -19.87 -53.94 13.72
C ASN A 1119 -18.53 -53.21 13.56
N LYS A 1120 -18.48 -51.97 14.09
CA LYS A 1120 -17.26 -51.31 14.60
C LYS A 1120 -17.44 -51.00 16.09
N PRO A 1121 -16.37 -51.00 16.90
CA PRO A 1121 -16.48 -50.90 18.35
C PRO A 1121 -16.94 -49.51 18.84
N HIS A 1122 -17.56 -49.47 20.02
CA HIS A 1122 -17.82 -48.21 20.73
C HIS A 1122 -16.50 -47.49 21.05
N PRO A 1123 -16.45 -46.15 20.95
CA PRO A 1123 -15.29 -45.39 21.37
C PRO A 1123 -15.13 -45.47 22.90
N GLN A 1124 -13.91 -45.79 23.35
CA GLN A 1124 -13.54 -45.65 24.76
C GLN A 1124 -13.52 -44.15 25.13
N LYS A 1125 -13.90 -43.82 26.36
CA LYS A 1125 -13.70 -42.45 26.89
C LYS A 1125 -12.18 -42.16 26.94
N PRO A 1126 -11.73 -40.96 26.52
CA PRO A 1126 -10.32 -40.59 26.67
C PRO A 1126 -9.93 -40.58 28.15
N ALA A 1127 -8.70 -41.01 28.44
CA ALA A 1127 -8.18 -41.00 29.80
C ALA A 1127 -7.86 -39.56 30.25
N VAL A 1128 -8.15 -39.24 31.51
CA VAL A 1128 -7.80 -37.95 32.13
C VAL A 1128 -6.26 -37.77 32.10
N PRO A 1129 -5.74 -36.61 31.66
CA PRO A 1129 -4.30 -36.38 31.63
C PRO A 1129 -3.72 -36.45 33.06
N LYS A 1130 -2.66 -37.24 33.23
CA LYS A 1130 -1.94 -37.33 34.50
C LYS A 1130 -0.98 -36.16 34.63
N LEU A 1131 -1.07 -35.41 35.71
CA LEU A 1131 -0.09 -34.39 36.07
C LEU A 1131 1.30 -35.04 36.26
N PRO A 1132 2.39 -34.38 35.82
CA PRO A 1132 3.75 -34.87 36.05
C PRO A 1132 4.05 -34.94 37.55
N LYS A 1133 4.85 -35.94 37.96
CA LYS A 1133 5.18 -36.17 39.37
C LYS A 1133 6.68 -36.11 39.58
N ALA A 1134 7.07 -35.85 40.83
CA ALA A 1134 8.45 -35.96 41.26
C ALA A 1134 8.53 -36.68 42.60
N ARG A 1135 9.60 -37.45 42.80
CA ARG A 1135 9.97 -38.06 44.07
C ARG A 1135 11.02 -37.20 44.76
N ALA A 1136 10.83 -36.88 46.03
CA ALA A 1136 11.84 -36.23 46.84
C ALA A 1136 13.07 -37.14 47.04
N LEU A 1137 14.26 -36.56 46.85
CA LEU A 1137 15.55 -37.20 47.06
C LEU A 1137 16.14 -36.90 48.45
N TYR A 1138 15.67 -35.85 49.11
CA TYR A 1138 16.16 -35.38 50.40
C TYR A 1138 15.00 -34.78 51.22
N ASP A 1139 15.07 -34.85 52.56
CA ASP A 1139 14.17 -34.10 53.44
C ASP A 1139 14.36 -32.59 53.24
N TYR A 1140 13.26 -31.83 53.22
CA TYR A 1140 13.25 -30.37 53.14
C TYR A 1140 12.19 -29.80 54.09
N ASN A 1141 12.59 -28.84 54.91
CA ASN A 1141 11.72 -28.15 55.86
C ASN A 1141 11.41 -26.74 55.34
N PRO A 1142 10.13 -26.31 55.31
CA PRO A 1142 9.73 -24.94 55.02
C PRO A 1142 10.41 -23.93 55.93
N GLN A 1143 10.76 -22.77 55.36
CA GLN A 1143 11.19 -21.57 56.05
C GLN A 1143 10.07 -20.50 55.99
N ASP A 1144 9.32 -20.45 54.89
CA ASP A 1144 8.20 -19.54 54.66
C ASP A 1144 6.83 -20.24 54.61
N HIS A 1145 5.75 -19.45 54.71
CA HIS A 1145 4.38 -19.96 54.88
C HIS A 1145 3.71 -20.52 53.62
N ASP A 1146 4.25 -20.26 52.42
CA ASP A 1146 3.76 -20.78 51.14
C ASP A 1146 4.57 -21.98 50.61
N GLU A 1147 5.55 -22.45 51.37
CA GLU A 1147 6.37 -23.63 51.06
C GLU A 1147 5.75 -24.94 51.61
N ILE A 1148 6.04 -26.08 50.97
CA ILE A 1148 5.66 -27.42 51.43
C ILE A 1148 6.88 -28.27 51.75
N GLY A 1149 6.89 -28.85 52.97
CA GLY A 1149 7.94 -29.74 53.40
C GLY A 1149 7.94 -31.06 52.66
N LEU A 1150 9.12 -31.56 52.33
CA LEU A 1150 9.36 -32.84 51.68
C LEU A 1150 10.01 -33.82 52.67
N LYS A 1151 9.74 -35.10 52.49
CA LYS A 1151 10.57 -36.17 53.05
C LYS A 1151 11.13 -37.04 51.95
N GLU A 1152 12.33 -37.59 52.11
CA GLU A 1152 12.92 -38.52 51.14
C GLU A 1152 11.91 -39.63 50.77
N GLY A 1153 11.69 -39.84 49.47
CA GLY A 1153 10.71 -40.78 48.95
C GLY A 1153 9.29 -40.24 48.73
N ASP A 1154 8.91 -39.07 49.28
CA ASP A 1154 7.57 -38.50 49.05
C ASP A 1154 7.34 -38.17 47.56
N ILE A 1155 6.11 -38.41 47.08
CA ILE A 1155 5.72 -38.16 45.69
C ILE A 1155 4.84 -36.91 45.62
N VAL A 1156 5.37 -35.86 45.01
CA VAL A 1156 4.73 -34.56 44.77
C VAL A 1156 4.12 -34.54 43.37
N GLU A 1157 2.89 -34.01 43.24
CA GLU A 1157 2.32 -33.68 41.93
C GLU A 1157 2.75 -32.26 41.54
N ILE A 1158 3.48 -32.11 40.44
CA ILE A 1158 3.96 -30.80 39.98
C ILE A 1158 2.78 -30.05 39.36
N LEU A 1159 2.50 -28.84 39.85
CA LEU A 1159 1.45 -27.97 39.33
C LEU A 1159 2.02 -26.85 38.45
N LYS A 1160 3.22 -26.35 38.77
CA LYS A 1160 3.95 -25.36 37.98
C LYS A 1160 5.45 -25.45 38.26
N GLU A 1161 6.26 -25.36 37.21
CA GLU A 1161 7.71 -25.26 37.32
C GLU A 1161 8.11 -23.79 37.15
N HIS A 1162 8.98 -23.25 38.02
CA HIS A 1162 9.53 -21.90 37.88
C HIS A 1162 11.04 -22.03 37.61
N GLU A 1163 11.57 -21.15 36.76
CA GLU A 1163 12.98 -21.21 36.30
C GLU A 1163 13.98 -20.86 37.42
N GLY A 1164 13.52 -20.24 38.51
CA GLY A 1164 14.34 -19.87 39.68
C GLY A 1164 14.72 -21.00 40.63
N GLY A 1165 14.59 -22.27 40.24
CA GLY A 1165 14.96 -23.43 41.08
C GLY A 1165 13.91 -23.84 42.13
N TRP A 1166 12.70 -23.30 42.06
CA TRP A 1166 11.57 -23.63 42.93
C TRP A 1166 10.38 -24.08 42.09
N TRP A 1167 9.73 -25.18 42.49
CA TRP A 1167 8.53 -25.69 41.82
C TRP A 1167 7.33 -25.57 42.76
N TYR A 1168 6.16 -25.28 42.19
CA TYR A 1168 4.90 -25.26 42.92
C TYR A 1168 4.17 -26.59 42.67
N GLY A 1169 3.77 -27.28 43.74
CA GLY A 1169 3.18 -28.61 43.63
C GLY A 1169 2.20 -28.94 44.74
N ARG A 1170 1.77 -30.20 44.76
CA ARG A 1170 0.80 -30.73 45.71
C ARG A 1170 1.33 -32.01 46.35
N LEU A 1171 1.36 -32.02 47.68
CA LEU A 1171 1.75 -33.18 48.49
C LEU A 1171 0.73 -33.36 49.61
N LYS A 1172 0.16 -34.57 49.71
CA LYS A 1172 -0.77 -34.96 50.79
C LYS A 1172 -1.93 -33.95 51.01
N GLY A 1173 -2.43 -33.36 49.92
CA GLY A 1173 -3.52 -32.38 49.91
C GLY A 1173 -3.10 -30.91 50.07
N LYS A 1174 -1.92 -30.62 50.66
CA LYS A 1174 -1.37 -29.26 50.72
C LYS A 1174 -0.76 -28.86 49.36
N LYS A 1175 -0.75 -27.56 49.07
CA LYS A 1175 -0.03 -26.96 47.92
C LYS A 1175 1.00 -25.96 48.43
N GLY A 1176 2.11 -25.81 47.73
CA GLY A 1176 3.14 -24.82 48.03
C GLY A 1176 4.36 -24.94 47.14
N LEU A 1177 5.33 -24.06 47.38
CA LEU A 1177 6.67 -24.10 46.78
C LEU A 1177 7.56 -25.17 47.43
N PHE A 1178 8.48 -25.75 46.65
CA PHE A 1178 9.56 -26.62 47.14
C PHE A 1178 10.77 -26.52 46.19
N PRO A 1179 12.00 -26.73 46.67
CA PRO A 1179 13.20 -26.55 45.85
C PRO A 1179 13.36 -27.70 44.84
N SER A 1180 13.55 -27.37 43.56
CA SER A 1180 13.51 -28.35 42.47
C SER A 1180 14.69 -29.31 42.46
N ASN A 1181 15.81 -28.93 43.07
CA ASN A 1181 16.99 -29.78 43.24
C ASN A 1181 16.84 -30.83 44.37
N TYR A 1182 15.76 -30.77 45.16
CA TYR A 1182 15.44 -31.76 46.18
C TYR A 1182 14.56 -32.91 45.65
N VAL A 1183 14.23 -32.92 44.35
CA VAL A 1183 13.37 -33.94 43.74
C VAL A 1183 13.90 -34.46 42.40
N VAL A 1184 13.43 -35.63 41.97
CA VAL A 1184 13.60 -36.17 40.62
C VAL A 1184 12.23 -36.46 39.99
N LYS A 1185 12.02 -36.11 38.71
CA LYS A 1185 10.76 -36.40 38.01
C LYS A 1185 10.59 -37.91 37.78
N ILE A 1186 9.34 -38.41 37.88
CA ILE A 1186 8.97 -39.83 37.75
C ILE A 1186 7.71 -40.04 36.89
#